data_AF-A0A2H3I476-F1
#
_entry.id   AF-A0A2H3I476-F1
#
_cell.length_a   1.000
_cell.length_b   1.000
_cell.length_c   1.000
_cell.angle_alpha   90.00
_cell.angle_beta   90.00
_cell.angle_gamma   90.00
#
_symmetry.space_group_name_H-M   'P 1'
#
loop_
_entity.id
_entity.type
_entity.pdbx_description
1 polymer ?
#
loop_
_entity_poly.entity_id
_entity_poly.type
_entity_poly.pdbx_seq_one_letter_code
_entity_poly.pdbx_strand_id
1 'polypeptide(L)'
;MASNRSQSEDLLKGPLYVYDLPTKLLSNLTLKSNAQPVATPPTETVAAPIEPYDRETAIPTSNSCTLCQTSFQNVQEHREHARSDHHRYNVKAQLRGNRLLNEAEFTKAIGEIDESISGSESSESDEAEFEPHASDSNLVALLKRQAKISQDGDEATPEEKNALNRQPIIWFSNPDLPKNTALGVYKAIFSNEEQQEPEHLVESLRKKQLEPIKRVNNTDKAPLNYGPHIFMCMIGGGHFAAMIIALAPEVQKRQGGVEERQAKVLAHKTFHRYTTRRKQGGAQSASDAAKGAAHSAGSSLRRYNEAALENDIRTLLKDWKAMIDTAQLIFVRATGNTNRKTLFSSYEGQVLRNNDPRLRSFPFSTRRATQTELMRSFKELTRVKVSQIDEAALAAAQEKQRETSAKPVKPAPQPKAPKLSEEEEAAMLHTSQIQALIRRSKAPALLSYISNNAISPSFRFFPADALQNHHAPTPLHLAANSDSPALVISLITKAKLDPTLKNDEGKTPFDLAGDRATRDAFRVARHELGESAWDWEAAHVPSPVSQAEVSQRQAKEKEEAAKEEASRRKIEIERLRAEEAANAAAVEKRRNAGGKKLASLDKTATEKREDEMRGMTPEMRMRLERERRARAAEERIRRMQGS
;
A
#
# COMPACT_ATOMS: atom_id res chain seq x y z
N MET A 1 24.30 -12.79 -45.78
CA MET A 1 23.35 -12.30 -44.75
C MET A 1 22.60 -13.41 -44.01
N ALA A 2 22.20 -14.52 -44.65
CA ALA A 2 21.46 -15.60 -43.96
C ALA A 2 22.23 -16.30 -42.81
N SER A 3 23.55 -16.48 -42.93
CA SER A 3 24.37 -17.12 -41.88
C SER A 3 24.46 -16.32 -40.58
N ASN A 4 24.51 -14.98 -40.65
CA ASN A 4 24.56 -14.13 -39.44
C ASN A 4 23.24 -14.12 -38.67
N ARG A 5 22.11 -14.24 -39.38
CA ARG A 5 20.77 -14.26 -38.77
C ARG A 5 20.57 -15.49 -37.87
N SER A 6 20.99 -16.67 -38.34
CA SER A 6 20.91 -17.91 -37.55
C SER A 6 21.72 -17.86 -36.26
N GLN A 7 22.91 -17.23 -36.28
CA GLN A 7 23.75 -17.08 -35.10
C GLN A 7 23.18 -16.11 -34.07
N SER A 8 22.48 -15.05 -34.51
CA SER A 8 21.83 -14.09 -33.62
C SER A 8 20.56 -14.68 -32.98
N GLU A 9 19.83 -15.53 -33.71
CA GLU A 9 18.69 -16.29 -33.17
C GLU A 9 19.13 -17.34 -32.14
N ASP A 10 20.29 -17.96 -32.31
CA ASP A 10 20.88 -18.87 -31.32
C ASP A 10 21.16 -18.16 -29.98
N LEU A 11 21.45 -16.86 -29.98
CA LEU A 11 21.65 -16.07 -28.76
C LEU A 11 20.36 -15.90 -27.95
N LEU A 12 19.18 -16.04 -28.58
CA LEU A 12 17.88 -15.96 -27.91
C LEU A 12 17.45 -17.27 -27.24
N LYS A 13 18.16 -18.38 -27.48
CA LYS A 13 17.86 -19.68 -26.86
C LYS A 13 18.12 -19.69 -25.35
N GLY A 14 18.99 -18.79 -24.86
CA GLY A 14 19.32 -18.62 -23.44
C GLY A 14 18.69 -17.37 -22.82
N PRO A 15 18.60 -17.30 -21.48
CA PRO A 15 18.17 -16.09 -20.80
C PRO A 15 19.21 -14.97 -20.97
N LEU A 16 18.77 -13.82 -21.48
CA LEU A 16 19.59 -12.62 -21.63
C LEU A 16 19.58 -11.79 -20.34
N TYR A 17 20.77 -11.38 -19.88
CA TYR A 17 20.97 -10.56 -18.70
C TYR A 17 21.34 -9.13 -19.10
N VAL A 18 20.67 -8.14 -18.51
CA VAL A 18 20.69 -6.75 -19.02
C VAL A 18 22.05 -6.04 -18.87
N TYR A 19 22.84 -6.40 -17.85
CA TYR A 19 24.15 -5.81 -17.58
C TYR A 19 25.30 -6.56 -18.26
N ASP A 20 25.01 -7.61 -19.03
CA ASP A 20 26.03 -8.38 -19.78
C ASP A 20 25.36 -9.04 -20.99
N LEU A 21 24.96 -8.17 -21.92
CA LEU A 21 24.37 -8.53 -23.19
C LEU A 21 25.47 -8.86 -24.22
N PRO A 22 25.22 -9.82 -25.13
CA PRO A 22 26.12 -10.10 -26.24
C PRO A 22 26.40 -8.85 -27.07
N THR A 23 27.68 -8.60 -27.38
CA THR A 23 28.11 -7.43 -28.16
C THR A 23 27.41 -7.30 -29.51
N LYS A 24 27.14 -8.43 -30.18
CA LYS A 24 26.35 -8.50 -31.42
C LYS A 24 24.93 -7.93 -31.28
N LEU A 25 24.28 -8.13 -30.12
CA LEU A 25 22.94 -7.59 -29.88
C LEU A 25 22.94 -6.10 -29.53
N LEU A 26 24.03 -5.62 -28.90
CA LEU A 26 24.17 -4.23 -28.46
C LEU A 26 24.55 -3.25 -29.59
N SER A 27 25.30 -3.72 -30.60
CA SER A 27 25.79 -2.86 -31.69
C SER A 27 24.64 -2.25 -32.50
N ASN A 28 23.63 -3.05 -32.81
CA ASN A 28 22.53 -2.67 -33.70
C ASN A 28 21.18 -2.47 -32.96
N LEU A 29 21.22 -2.29 -31.64
CA LEU A 29 20.01 -2.06 -30.86
C LEU A 29 19.44 -0.67 -31.14
N THR A 30 18.14 -0.59 -31.42
CA THR A 30 17.40 0.66 -31.62
C THR A 30 16.17 0.69 -30.73
N LEU A 31 15.73 1.88 -30.32
CA LEU A 31 14.49 2.04 -29.56
C LEU A 31 13.29 1.77 -30.47
N LYS A 32 12.37 0.90 -30.05
CA LYS A 32 11.12 0.67 -30.80
C LYS A 32 10.13 1.78 -30.43
N SER A 33 10.06 2.83 -31.26
CA SER A 33 9.05 3.88 -31.10
C SER A 33 7.65 3.30 -31.30
N ASN A 34 6.79 3.39 -30.28
CA ASN A 34 5.35 3.10 -30.42
C ASN A 34 4.57 4.28 -31.04
N ALA A 35 5.26 5.33 -31.51
CA ALA A 35 4.63 6.46 -32.18
C ALA A 35 4.93 6.38 -33.69
N GLN A 36 3.92 6.08 -34.50
CA GLN A 36 3.88 6.55 -35.88
C GLN A 36 3.35 7.99 -35.86
N PRO A 37 4.14 9.00 -36.26
CA PRO A 37 3.60 10.33 -36.49
C PRO A 37 2.76 10.29 -37.77
N VAL A 38 1.48 10.59 -37.65
CA VAL A 38 0.62 10.93 -38.79
C VAL A 38 1.09 12.31 -39.27
N ALA A 39 1.63 12.37 -40.48
CA ALA A 39 2.01 13.62 -41.11
C ALA A 39 0.75 14.47 -41.39
N THR A 40 0.68 15.67 -40.83
CA THR A 40 -0.24 16.73 -41.28
C THR A 40 0.52 17.74 -42.13
N PRO A 41 -0.04 18.17 -43.28
CA PRO A 41 0.55 19.19 -44.15
C PRO A 41 0.41 20.60 -43.54
N PRO A 42 1.21 21.58 -43.98
CA PRO A 42 1.36 22.86 -43.30
C PRO A 42 0.14 23.76 -43.52
N THR A 43 -0.27 24.49 -42.49
CA THR A 43 -1.15 25.65 -42.65
C THR A 43 -0.51 26.83 -41.94
N GLU A 44 -0.13 27.81 -42.73
CA GLU A 44 0.27 29.15 -42.33
C GLU A 44 -0.92 29.85 -41.65
N THR A 45 -0.66 30.60 -40.56
CA THR A 45 -1.22 31.96 -40.40
C THR A 45 -0.61 32.70 -39.20
N VAL A 46 0.16 33.74 -39.53
CA VAL A 46 0.13 35.12 -39.00
C VAL A 46 0.21 35.36 -37.48
N ALA A 47 1.35 35.94 -37.08
CA ALA A 47 1.59 36.59 -35.80
C ALA A 47 1.03 38.03 -35.75
N ALA A 48 0.65 38.48 -34.55
CA ALA A 48 0.50 39.91 -34.20
C ALA A 48 0.88 40.14 -32.71
N PRO A 49 1.33 41.36 -32.32
CA PRO A 49 2.38 41.54 -31.31
C PRO A 49 1.93 42.04 -29.91
N ILE A 50 2.73 41.63 -28.91
CA ILE A 50 3.25 42.27 -27.67
C ILE A 50 2.61 43.59 -27.19
N GLU A 51 2.39 43.75 -25.87
CA GLU A 51 3.00 44.80 -25.02
C GLU A 51 2.81 44.50 -23.51
N PRO A 52 3.84 44.73 -22.66
CA PRO A 52 3.85 44.48 -21.21
C PRO A 52 3.40 45.71 -20.42
N TYR A 53 2.87 45.53 -19.19
CA TYR A 53 2.69 46.66 -18.28
C TYR A 53 2.98 46.30 -16.82
N ASP A 54 4.02 46.95 -16.29
CA ASP A 54 4.33 47.14 -14.88
C ASP A 54 3.13 47.69 -14.11
N ARG A 55 2.95 47.29 -12.85
CA ARG A 55 2.27 48.16 -11.87
C ARG A 55 2.87 48.08 -10.46
N GLU A 56 3.50 49.19 -10.12
CA GLU A 56 3.73 49.69 -8.78
C GLU A 56 2.44 49.78 -7.94
N THR A 57 2.66 49.68 -6.63
CA THR A 57 1.69 49.79 -5.54
C THR A 57 0.92 51.12 -5.53
N ALA A 58 -0.40 51.06 -5.72
CA ALA A 58 -1.33 52.15 -5.40
C ALA A 58 -2.61 51.57 -4.75
N ILE A 59 -3.05 52.15 -3.65
CA ILE A 59 -4.25 51.77 -2.88
C ILE A 59 -5.48 52.45 -3.51
N PRO A 60 -6.51 51.74 -4.01
CA PRO A 60 -7.74 52.37 -4.47
C PRO A 60 -8.87 52.23 -3.44
N THR A 61 -9.55 53.35 -3.17
CA THR A 61 -10.80 53.48 -2.40
C THR A 61 -12.03 53.11 -3.24
N SER A 62 -12.01 51.96 -3.93
CA SER A 62 -13.12 51.52 -4.78
C SER A 62 -14.04 50.53 -4.04
N ASN A 63 -15.36 50.75 -4.08
CA ASN A 63 -16.38 49.76 -3.66
C ASN A 63 -16.51 48.63 -4.70
N SER A 64 -15.38 48.09 -5.15
CA SER A 64 -15.35 46.99 -6.10
C SER A 64 -14.13 46.12 -5.84
N CYS A 65 -14.32 44.82 -6.01
CA CYS A 65 -13.25 43.84 -5.93
C CYS A 65 -12.76 43.52 -7.33
N THR A 66 -11.56 43.98 -7.69
CA THR A 66 -10.94 43.69 -8.99
C THR A 66 -10.66 42.20 -9.19
N LEU A 67 -10.39 41.48 -8.10
CA LEU A 67 -10.12 40.03 -8.10
C LEU A 67 -11.36 39.20 -8.43
N CYS A 68 -12.52 39.56 -7.89
CA CYS A 68 -13.78 38.85 -8.14
C CYS A 68 -14.62 39.50 -9.25
N GLN A 69 -14.19 40.66 -9.75
CA GLN A 69 -14.89 41.48 -10.75
C GLN A 69 -16.32 41.87 -10.33
N THR A 70 -16.52 42.13 -9.03
CA THR A 70 -17.83 42.51 -8.45
C THR A 70 -17.79 43.95 -7.91
N SER A 71 -18.88 44.70 -8.08
CA SER A 71 -19.10 46.03 -7.50
C SER A 71 -20.13 45.99 -6.38
N PHE A 72 -19.95 46.83 -5.37
CA PHE A 72 -20.77 46.89 -4.15
C PHE A 72 -21.41 48.26 -3.98
N GLN A 73 -22.62 48.29 -3.42
CA GLN A 73 -23.34 49.56 -3.24
C GLN A 73 -22.81 50.31 -2.02
N ASN A 74 -22.28 49.59 -1.03
CA ASN A 74 -21.76 50.17 0.21
C ASN A 74 -20.47 49.45 0.68
N VAL A 75 -19.75 50.09 1.61
CA VAL A 75 -18.48 49.58 2.18
C VAL A 75 -18.72 48.32 3.03
N GLN A 76 -19.93 48.14 3.56
CA GLN A 76 -20.27 47.00 4.41
C GLN A 76 -20.35 45.70 3.58
N GLU A 77 -21.04 45.74 2.44
CA GLU A 77 -21.08 44.66 1.45
C GLU A 77 -19.69 44.32 0.93
N HIS A 78 -18.85 45.33 0.69
CA HIS A 78 -17.46 45.10 0.28
C HIS A 78 -16.65 44.35 1.36
N ARG A 79 -16.85 44.68 2.65
CA ARG A 79 -16.21 43.96 3.77
C ARG A 79 -16.74 42.56 3.97
N GLU A 80 -18.04 42.34 3.72
CA GLU A 80 -18.67 41.02 3.79
C GLU A 80 -18.19 40.13 2.64
N HIS A 81 -18.12 40.67 1.43
CA HIS A 81 -17.51 39.99 0.29
C HIS A 81 -16.05 39.62 0.56
N ALA A 82 -15.23 40.51 1.12
CA ALA A 82 -13.84 40.21 1.44
C ALA A 82 -13.68 39.04 2.45
N ARG A 83 -14.73 38.75 3.23
CA ARG A 83 -14.79 37.59 4.15
C ARG A 83 -15.46 36.36 3.55
N SER A 84 -16.11 36.49 2.39
CA SER A 84 -16.80 35.39 1.72
C SER A 84 -15.84 34.31 1.24
N ASP A 85 -16.35 33.08 1.17
CA ASP A 85 -15.57 31.92 0.70
C ASP A 85 -15.19 32.06 -0.78
N HIS A 86 -16.03 32.72 -1.59
CA HIS A 86 -15.74 33.06 -2.99
C HIS A 86 -14.52 33.96 -3.14
N HIS A 87 -14.44 35.03 -2.34
CA HIS A 87 -13.28 35.92 -2.35
C HIS A 87 -12.01 35.20 -1.86
N ARG A 88 -12.12 34.45 -0.75
CA ARG A 88 -10.99 33.65 -0.21
C ARG A 88 -10.50 32.61 -1.21
N TYR A 89 -11.41 31.98 -1.95
CA TYR A 89 -11.10 31.05 -3.03
C TYR A 89 -10.27 31.74 -4.12
N ASN A 90 -10.77 32.84 -4.67
CA ASN A 90 -10.11 33.56 -5.76
C ASN A 90 -8.74 34.12 -5.34
N VAL A 91 -8.58 34.55 -4.08
CA VAL A 91 -7.26 35.01 -3.58
C VAL A 91 -6.27 33.85 -3.58
N LYS A 92 -6.69 32.68 -3.06
CA LYS A 92 -5.85 31.47 -3.05
C LYS A 92 -5.59 30.92 -4.47
N ALA A 93 -6.55 31.03 -5.39
CA ALA A 93 -6.41 30.63 -6.78
C ALA A 93 -5.42 31.53 -7.52
N GLN A 94 -5.51 32.86 -7.34
CA GLN A 94 -4.58 33.82 -7.95
C GLN A 94 -3.14 33.59 -7.48
N LEU A 95 -2.93 33.39 -6.18
CA LEU A 95 -1.60 33.11 -5.61
C LEU A 95 -0.96 31.82 -6.14
N ARG A 96 -1.78 30.89 -6.65
CA ARG A 96 -1.33 29.62 -7.24
C ARG A 96 -1.30 29.64 -8.77
N GLY A 97 -1.60 30.77 -9.41
CA GLY A 97 -1.68 30.88 -10.86
C GLY A 97 -2.89 30.17 -11.48
N ASN A 98 -3.91 29.82 -10.69
CA ASN A 98 -5.10 29.11 -11.16
C ASN A 98 -6.16 30.10 -11.67
N ARG A 99 -7.02 29.65 -12.59
CA ARG A 99 -8.17 30.43 -13.11
C ARG A 99 -9.10 30.89 -11.97
N LEU A 100 -9.48 32.16 -11.98
CA LEU A 100 -10.44 32.73 -11.03
C LEU A 100 -11.87 32.33 -11.44
N LEU A 101 -12.76 32.13 -10.47
CA LEU A 101 -14.17 31.79 -10.73
C LEU A 101 -15.07 32.97 -10.41
N ASN A 102 -16.12 33.18 -11.19
CA ASN A 102 -17.19 34.11 -10.79
C ASN A 102 -18.16 33.44 -9.78
N GLU A 103 -19.10 34.20 -9.21
CA GLU A 103 -19.98 33.72 -8.13
C GLU A 103 -20.88 32.54 -8.55
N ALA A 104 -21.39 32.55 -9.78
CA ALA A 104 -22.22 31.48 -10.32
C ALA A 104 -21.42 30.20 -10.58
N GLU A 105 -20.21 30.34 -11.14
CA GLU A 105 -19.29 29.23 -11.39
C GLU A 105 -18.81 28.60 -10.07
N PHE A 106 -18.54 29.42 -9.05
CA PHE A 106 -18.15 28.96 -7.72
C PHE A 106 -19.26 28.15 -7.04
N THR A 107 -20.49 28.64 -7.09
CA THR A 107 -21.66 27.94 -6.50
C THR A 107 -21.91 26.60 -7.19
N LYS A 108 -21.79 26.56 -8.52
CA LYS A 108 -21.88 25.32 -9.30
C LYS A 108 -20.75 24.34 -8.95
N ALA A 109 -19.52 24.83 -8.82
CA ALA A 109 -18.36 24.00 -8.50
C ALA A 109 -18.43 23.40 -7.08
N ILE A 110 -19.01 24.12 -6.11
CA ILE A 110 -19.32 23.56 -4.78
C ILE A 110 -20.39 22.46 -4.89
N GLY A 111 -21.49 22.69 -5.62
CA GLY A 111 -22.54 21.69 -5.80
C GLY A 111 -22.04 20.38 -6.44
N GLU A 112 -21.19 20.48 -7.47
CA GLU A 112 -20.57 19.32 -8.10
C GLU A 112 -19.66 18.53 -7.13
N ILE A 113 -19.04 19.18 -6.15
CA ILE A 113 -18.21 18.52 -5.13
C ILE A 113 -19.07 17.77 -4.12
N ASP A 114 -20.18 18.36 -3.68
CA ASP A 114 -21.11 17.68 -2.76
C ASP A 114 -21.74 16.43 -3.43
N GLU A 115 -22.04 16.50 -4.73
CA GLU A 115 -22.48 15.36 -5.53
C GLU A 115 -21.38 14.30 -5.71
N SER A 116 -20.13 14.72 -5.90
CA SER A 116 -18.97 13.82 -6.09
C SER A 116 -18.48 13.16 -4.80
N ILE A 117 -18.63 13.83 -3.65
CA ILE A 117 -18.26 13.33 -2.31
C ILE A 117 -19.24 12.24 -1.85
N SER A 118 -20.51 12.33 -2.23
CA SER A 118 -21.52 11.30 -1.92
C SER A 118 -21.35 10.02 -2.76
N GLY A 119 -20.64 10.10 -3.90
CA GLY A 119 -20.58 9.03 -4.90
C GLY A 119 -19.25 8.26 -5.01
N SER A 120 -18.14 8.68 -4.40
CA SER A 120 -16.84 8.02 -4.60
C SER A 120 -15.78 8.36 -3.54
N GLU A 121 -15.74 7.63 -2.41
CA GLU A 121 -14.53 7.52 -1.59
C GLU A 121 -13.72 6.25 -1.94
N SER A 122 -12.85 6.37 -2.95
CA SER A 122 -11.63 5.56 -2.98
C SER A 122 -10.60 6.24 -2.08
N SER A 123 -10.19 5.51 -1.05
CA SER A 123 -9.32 5.97 0.04
C SER A 123 -7.97 6.53 -0.45
N GLU A 124 -7.86 7.86 -0.51
CA GLU A 124 -6.61 8.58 -0.24
C GLU A 124 -6.78 9.31 1.09
N SER A 125 -6.14 8.81 2.14
CA SER A 125 -6.06 9.48 3.44
C SER A 125 -4.64 10.04 3.60
N ASP A 126 -4.51 11.36 3.58
CA ASP A 126 -3.32 12.06 4.05
C ASP A 126 -3.71 13.25 4.93
N GLU A 127 -2.87 13.43 5.95
CA GLU A 127 -2.67 14.59 6.83
C GLU A 127 -3.79 14.98 7.80
N ALA A 128 -3.58 14.62 9.07
CA ALA A 128 -4.26 15.22 10.21
C ALA A 128 -3.45 16.43 10.69
N GLU A 129 -3.84 17.63 10.23
CA GLU A 129 -3.55 18.88 10.95
C GLU A 129 -4.83 19.75 10.97
N PHE A 130 -5.24 20.11 12.20
CA PHE A 130 -6.18 21.15 12.61
C PHE A 130 -7.57 21.17 11.95
N GLU A 131 -8.63 20.86 12.71
CA GLU A 131 -10.05 20.99 12.31
C GLU A 131 -10.32 22.34 11.60
N PRO A 132 -10.53 22.37 10.27
CA PRO A 132 -11.05 23.54 9.58
C PRO A 132 -12.58 23.44 9.56
N HIS A 133 -13.25 24.59 9.57
CA HIS A 133 -14.70 24.63 9.31
C HIS A 133 -15.02 23.93 7.97
N ALA A 134 -16.17 23.27 7.87
CA ALA A 134 -16.56 22.48 6.69
C ALA A 134 -16.40 23.23 5.35
N SER A 135 -16.59 24.56 5.34
CA SER A 135 -16.37 25.41 4.16
C SER A 135 -14.91 25.47 3.68
N ASP A 136 -13.92 25.40 4.58
CA ASP A 136 -12.50 25.38 4.21
C ASP A 136 -12.10 24.05 3.54
N SER A 137 -12.76 22.94 3.88
CA SER A 137 -12.52 21.63 3.25
C SER A 137 -12.94 21.63 1.78
N ASN A 138 -14.09 22.24 1.46
CA ASN A 138 -14.60 22.39 0.10
C ASN A 138 -13.71 23.32 -0.73
N LEU A 139 -13.18 24.39 -0.13
CA LEU A 139 -12.21 25.28 -0.77
C LEU A 139 -10.91 24.58 -1.12
N VAL A 140 -10.40 23.73 -0.23
CA VAL A 140 -9.19 22.93 -0.49
C VAL A 140 -9.43 21.89 -1.60
N ALA A 141 -10.61 21.26 -1.63
CA ALA A 141 -11.00 20.32 -2.68
C ALA A 141 -11.10 21.00 -4.06
N LEU A 142 -11.74 22.19 -4.14
CA LEU A 142 -11.81 23.00 -5.36
C LEU A 142 -10.42 23.37 -5.87
N LEU A 143 -9.53 23.85 -4.99
CA LEU A 143 -8.17 24.23 -5.36
C LEU A 143 -7.34 23.03 -5.84
N LYS A 144 -7.54 21.83 -5.27
CA LYS A 144 -6.88 20.59 -5.74
C LYS A 144 -7.39 20.17 -7.11
N ARG A 145 -8.71 20.21 -7.35
CA ARG A 145 -9.32 19.88 -8.65
C ARG A 145 -8.85 20.85 -9.73
N GLN A 146 -8.79 22.14 -9.41
CA GLN A 146 -8.36 23.15 -10.36
C GLN A 146 -6.85 23.14 -10.62
N ALA A 147 -6.01 22.83 -9.62
CA ALA A 147 -4.57 22.59 -9.87
C ALA A 147 -4.35 21.38 -10.80
N LYS A 148 -5.23 20.37 -10.74
CA LYS A 148 -5.21 19.22 -11.66
C LYS A 148 -5.60 19.62 -13.08
N ILE A 149 -6.59 20.51 -13.22
CA ILE A 149 -7.08 21.03 -14.51
C ILE A 149 -6.12 22.08 -15.12
N SER A 150 -5.51 22.93 -14.31
CA SER A 150 -4.54 23.94 -14.76
C SER A 150 -3.19 23.33 -15.16
N GLN A 151 -2.84 22.13 -14.69
CA GLN A 151 -1.74 21.34 -15.24
C GLN A 151 -2.04 20.73 -16.62
N ASP A 152 -3.31 20.69 -17.02
CA ASP A 152 -3.77 20.20 -18.33
C ASP A 152 -3.99 21.34 -19.35
N GLY A 153 -3.65 22.60 -19.01
CA GLY A 153 -4.11 23.80 -19.72
C GLY A 153 -3.08 24.69 -20.44
N ASP A 154 -1.78 24.33 -20.51
CA ASP A 154 -0.80 25.08 -21.30
C ASP A 154 -0.42 24.33 -22.59
N GLU A 155 -0.58 25.02 -23.71
CA GLU A 155 -0.45 24.57 -25.10
C GLU A 155 0.97 24.05 -25.45
N ALA A 156 1.17 22.74 -25.32
CA ALA A 156 1.88 21.88 -26.28
C ALA A 156 1.58 20.41 -25.95
N THR A 157 0.87 19.72 -26.85
CA THR A 157 0.40 18.32 -26.75
C THR A 157 1.27 17.38 -25.87
N PRO A 158 0.82 17.01 -24.65
CA PRO A 158 1.50 16.06 -23.77
C PRO A 158 0.87 14.64 -23.77
N GLU A 159 -0.20 14.39 -24.54
CA GLU A 159 -0.91 13.10 -24.49
C GLU A 159 -0.07 11.94 -25.02
N GLU A 160 0.82 12.15 -25.99
CA GLU A 160 1.69 11.09 -26.52
C GLU A 160 2.91 10.78 -25.62
N LYS A 161 3.46 11.79 -24.92
CA LYS A 161 4.59 11.59 -23.99
C LYS A 161 4.16 10.89 -22.70
N ASN A 162 2.91 11.08 -22.26
CA ASN A 162 2.40 10.47 -21.03
C ASN A 162 1.98 8.99 -21.20
N ALA A 163 1.65 8.52 -22.40
CA ALA A 163 1.36 7.11 -22.65
C ALA A 163 2.61 6.22 -22.55
N LEU A 164 3.75 6.69 -23.07
CA LEU A 164 5.06 6.04 -22.93
C LEU A 164 5.53 6.01 -21.47
N ASN A 165 5.19 7.04 -20.68
CA ASN A 165 5.56 7.10 -19.27
C ASN A 165 4.85 6.08 -18.38
N ARG A 166 3.68 5.56 -18.81
CA ARG A 166 2.88 4.57 -18.08
C ARG A 166 3.33 3.12 -18.29
N GLN A 167 4.10 2.82 -19.34
CA GLN A 167 4.54 1.45 -19.59
C GLN A 167 5.74 1.07 -18.70
N PRO A 168 5.71 -0.06 -17.97
CA PRO A 168 6.79 -0.46 -17.08
C PRO A 168 8.02 -1.02 -17.83
N ILE A 169 7.86 -1.37 -19.11
CA ILE A 169 8.88 -1.98 -19.96
C ILE A 169 9.13 -1.11 -21.19
N ILE A 170 10.40 -0.86 -21.48
CA ILE A 170 10.89 -0.17 -22.67
C ILE A 170 11.26 -1.24 -23.70
N TRP A 171 10.76 -1.09 -24.93
CA TRP A 171 10.99 -2.05 -26.01
C TRP A 171 12.06 -1.56 -26.98
N PHE A 172 12.95 -2.48 -27.35
CA PHE A 172 14.03 -2.28 -28.29
C PHE A 172 13.87 -3.25 -29.46
N SER A 173 14.31 -2.83 -30.64
CA SER A 173 14.43 -3.66 -31.83
C SER A 173 15.90 -3.87 -32.18
N ASN A 174 16.20 -4.97 -32.84
CA ASN A 174 17.51 -5.21 -33.44
C ASN A 174 17.28 -5.74 -34.88
N PRO A 175 17.84 -5.09 -35.92
CA PRO A 175 17.72 -5.51 -37.31
C PRO A 175 18.21 -6.94 -37.60
N ASP A 176 19.15 -7.45 -36.80
CA ASP A 176 19.70 -8.80 -36.95
C ASP A 176 18.75 -9.89 -36.44
N LEU A 177 17.72 -9.50 -35.68
CA LEU A 177 16.66 -10.39 -35.22
C LEU A 177 15.48 -10.41 -36.22
N PRO A 178 14.58 -11.40 -36.14
CA PRO A 178 13.34 -11.38 -36.89
C PRO A 178 12.56 -10.09 -36.65
N LYS A 179 11.92 -9.54 -37.69
CA LYS A 179 11.19 -8.25 -37.61
C LYS A 179 10.11 -8.23 -36.53
N ASN A 180 9.51 -9.39 -36.26
CA ASN A 180 8.51 -9.57 -35.22
C ASN A 180 9.12 -9.65 -33.80
N THR A 181 10.43 -9.64 -33.61
CA THR A 181 11.05 -9.83 -32.29
C THR A 181 11.43 -8.49 -31.65
N ALA A 182 10.92 -8.23 -30.46
CA ALA A 182 11.24 -7.07 -29.64
C ALA A 182 11.85 -7.50 -28.30
N LEU A 183 12.85 -6.73 -27.84
CA LEU A 183 13.55 -6.94 -26.58
C LEU A 183 13.05 -5.91 -25.55
N GLY A 184 12.50 -6.38 -24.44
CA GLY A 184 11.92 -5.55 -23.39
C GLY A 184 12.82 -5.46 -22.16
N VAL A 185 13.02 -4.25 -21.65
CA VAL A 185 13.79 -3.96 -20.43
C VAL A 185 12.95 -3.12 -19.49
N TYR A 186 12.95 -3.44 -18.19
CA TYR A 186 12.19 -2.66 -17.21
C TYR A 186 12.71 -1.23 -17.11
N LYS A 187 11.81 -0.25 -17.20
CA LYS A 187 12.13 1.18 -17.03
C LYS A 187 12.80 1.48 -15.69
N ALA A 188 12.43 0.72 -14.65
CA ALA A 188 12.93 0.90 -13.29
C ALA A 188 14.45 0.71 -13.11
N ILE A 189 15.16 0.13 -14.08
CA ILE A 189 16.63 -0.03 -14.02
C ILE A 189 17.39 1.23 -14.46
N PHE A 190 16.70 2.19 -15.07
CA PHE A 190 17.27 3.45 -15.51
C PHE A 190 17.10 4.52 -14.41
N SER A 191 18.06 5.45 -14.30
CA SER A 191 17.95 6.61 -13.43
C SER A 191 16.82 7.54 -13.89
N ASN A 192 16.39 8.48 -13.05
CA ASN A 192 15.34 9.42 -13.45
C ASN A 192 15.79 10.31 -14.62
N GLU A 193 17.06 10.70 -14.63
CA GLU A 193 17.69 11.46 -15.72
C GLU A 193 17.68 10.66 -17.03
N GLU A 194 18.10 9.39 -16.99
CA GLU A 194 18.09 8.51 -18.16
C GLU A 194 16.67 8.29 -18.71
N GLN A 195 15.65 8.33 -17.85
CA GLN A 195 14.25 8.18 -18.27
C GLN A 195 13.67 9.45 -18.91
N GLN A 196 14.23 10.63 -18.64
CA GLN A 196 13.79 11.89 -19.23
C GLN A 196 14.29 12.07 -20.67
N GLU A 197 15.38 11.38 -21.04
CA GLU A 197 15.99 11.42 -22.36
C GLU A 197 15.84 10.08 -23.10
N PRO A 198 14.64 9.76 -23.64
CA PRO A 198 14.38 8.46 -24.26
C PRO A 198 15.27 8.15 -25.46
N GLU A 199 15.75 9.18 -26.17
CA GLU A 199 16.63 9.05 -27.33
C GLU A 199 18.00 8.44 -26.97
N HIS A 200 18.48 8.68 -25.74
CA HIS A 200 19.77 8.19 -25.26
C HIS A 200 19.69 6.86 -24.48
N LEU A 201 18.52 6.23 -24.37
CA LEU A 201 18.35 4.99 -23.61
C LEU A 201 19.21 3.83 -24.13
N VAL A 202 19.42 3.75 -25.45
CA VAL A 202 20.30 2.74 -26.05
C VAL A 202 21.75 2.97 -25.63
N GLU A 203 22.21 4.22 -25.63
CA GLU A 203 23.54 4.61 -25.15
C GLU A 203 23.71 4.28 -23.67
N SER A 204 22.71 4.60 -22.85
CA SER A 204 22.68 4.28 -21.42
C SER A 204 22.76 2.78 -21.18
N LEU A 205 22.06 1.96 -21.99
CA LEU A 205 22.15 0.51 -21.90
C LEU A 205 23.55 -0.01 -22.27
N ARG A 206 24.20 0.57 -23.29
CA ARG A 206 25.59 0.24 -23.65
C ARG A 206 26.57 0.62 -22.54
N LYS A 207 26.39 1.76 -21.87
CA LYS A 207 27.22 2.20 -20.74
C LYS A 207 27.05 1.32 -19.49
N LYS A 208 25.90 0.66 -19.34
CA LYS A 208 25.61 -0.25 -18.22
C LYS A 208 26.18 -1.66 -18.38
N GLN A 209 26.89 -1.97 -19.46
CA GLN A 209 27.50 -3.28 -19.63
C GLN A 209 28.69 -3.46 -18.69
N LEU A 210 28.75 -4.60 -17.99
CA LEU A 210 29.72 -4.89 -16.94
C LEU A 210 30.51 -6.15 -17.26
N GLU A 211 31.80 -6.11 -16.96
CA GLU A 211 32.65 -7.30 -17.08
C GLU A 211 32.29 -8.35 -16.01
N PRO A 212 32.18 -9.64 -16.39
CA PRO A 212 31.85 -10.69 -15.43
C PRO A 212 32.95 -10.91 -14.39
N ILE A 213 32.55 -11.12 -13.14
CA ILE A 213 33.43 -11.39 -12.02
C ILE A 213 33.95 -12.82 -12.12
N LYS A 214 35.27 -12.97 -12.26
CA LYS A 214 35.94 -14.28 -12.20
C LYS A 214 36.17 -14.67 -10.74
N ARG A 215 35.76 -15.88 -10.37
CA ARG A 215 35.98 -16.39 -9.01
C ARG A 215 37.47 -16.70 -8.80
N VAL A 216 38.15 -15.87 -8.02
CA VAL A 216 39.54 -16.14 -7.59
C VAL A 216 39.46 -16.96 -6.31
N ASN A 217 39.95 -18.20 -6.36
CA ASN A 217 40.11 -19.03 -5.18
C ASN A 217 41.36 -18.58 -4.41
N ASN A 218 41.32 -17.50 -3.63
CA ASN A 218 42.14 -17.43 -2.41
C ASN A 218 41.83 -16.31 -1.41
N THR A 219 42.27 -16.62 -0.20
CA THR A 219 42.15 -16.05 1.14
C THR A 219 42.78 -14.67 1.38
N ASP A 220 42.65 -13.73 0.45
CA ASP A 220 43.08 -12.35 0.70
C ASP A 220 41.86 -11.45 0.88
N LYS A 221 41.86 -10.63 1.95
CA LYS A 221 40.87 -9.57 2.18
C LYS A 221 40.92 -8.61 1.00
N ALA A 222 40.11 -8.87 -0.02
CA ALA A 222 39.97 -8.02 -1.17
C ALA A 222 39.58 -6.61 -0.71
N PRO A 223 40.09 -5.54 -1.35
CA PRO A 223 39.75 -4.18 -1.00
C PRO A 223 38.23 -3.98 -1.03
N LEU A 224 37.75 -3.09 -0.16
CA LEU A 224 36.36 -2.68 0.09
C LEU A 224 35.63 -2.05 -1.13
N ASN A 225 36.02 -2.39 -2.35
CA ASN A 225 35.31 -1.95 -3.55
C ASN A 225 34.31 -3.01 -3.99
N TYR A 226 33.05 -2.79 -3.63
CA TYR A 226 31.93 -3.70 -3.87
C TYR A 226 31.50 -3.78 -5.35
N GLY A 227 32.07 -2.94 -6.21
CA GLY A 227 31.65 -2.77 -7.60
C GLY A 227 30.22 -2.21 -7.74
N PRO A 228 29.70 -2.09 -8.96
CA PRO A 228 28.29 -1.72 -9.20
C PRO A 228 27.33 -2.71 -8.54
N HIS A 229 26.46 -2.21 -7.67
CA HIS A 229 25.50 -3.03 -6.93
C HIS A 229 24.20 -2.27 -6.64
N ILE A 230 23.18 -3.02 -6.26
CA ILE A 230 21.88 -2.47 -5.85
C ILE A 230 21.47 -3.00 -4.48
N PHE A 231 20.70 -2.20 -3.77
CA PHE A 231 20.05 -2.60 -2.52
C PHE A 231 18.58 -2.93 -2.79
N MET A 232 18.11 -4.04 -2.24
CA MET A 232 16.72 -4.48 -2.37
C MET A 232 16.19 -4.88 -1.00
N CYS A 233 15.03 -4.34 -0.59
CA CYS A 233 14.38 -4.78 0.63
C CYS A 233 12.86 -4.89 0.50
N MET A 234 12.30 -5.79 1.29
CA MET A 234 10.88 -6.07 1.38
C MET A 234 10.48 -6.20 2.84
N ILE A 235 9.41 -5.51 3.24
CA ILE A 235 8.82 -5.59 4.57
C ILE A 235 7.31 -5.77 4.47
N GLY A 236 6.76 -6.69 5.26
CA GLY A 236 5.32 -6.91 5.33
C GLY A 236 4.92 -8.13 6.16
N GLY A 237 3.82 -8.01 6.91
CA GLY A 237 3.24 -9.11 7.68
C GLY A 237 4.20 -9.73 8.72
N GLY A 238 5.11 -8.93 9.29
CA GLY A 238 6.12 -9.41 10.25
C GLY A 238 7.35 -10.06 9.61
N HIS A 239 7.39 -10.14 8.28
CA HIS A 239 8.56 -10.58 7.53
C HIS A 239 9.34 -9.38 7.00
N PHE A 240 10.67 -9.46 7.13
CA PHE A 240 11.61 -8.54 6.50
C PHE A 240 12.66 -9.34 5.75
N ALA A 241 13.02 -8.89 4.56
CA ALA A 241 14.15 -9.39 3.81
C ALA A 241 14.89 -8.22 3.17
N ALA A 242 16.21 -8.21 3.27
CA ALA A 242 17.08 -7.27 2.57
C ALA A 242 18.26 -7.99 1.93
N MET A 243 18.72 -7.47 0.80
CA MET A 243 19.80 -8.02 0.01
C MET A 243 20.56 -6.90 -0.70
N ILE A 244 21.88 -7.03 -0.70
CA ILE A 244 22.81 -6.23 -1.50
C ILE A 244 23.42 -7.19 -2.52
N ILE A 245 23.27 -6.87 -3.79
CA ILE A 245 23.62 -7.77 -4.89
C ILE A 245 24.41 -7.02 -5.95
N ALA A 246 25.52 -7.62 -6.38
CA ALA A 246 26.35 -7.07 -7.44
C ALA A 246 25.64 -7.20 -8.79
N LEU A 247 25.79 -6.17 -9.62
CA LEU A 247 25.22 -6.14 -10.97
C LEU A 247 26.08 -6.92 -11.97
N ALA A 248 27.38 -7.05 -11.73
CA ALA A 248 28.25 -7.89 -12.55
C ALA A 248 28.02 -9.38 -12.21
N PRO A 249 27.78 -10.25 -13.21
CA PRO A 249 27.56 -11.67 -12.97
C PRO A 249 28.86 -12.37 -12.58
N GLU A 250 28.79 -13.34 -11.68
CA GLU A 250 29.91 -14.23 -11.36
C GLU A 250 29.93 -15.42 -12.31
N VAL A 251 31.07 -15.69 -12.91
CA VAL A 251 31.26 -16.83 -13.82
C VAL A 251 31.82 -18.02 -13.04
N GLN A 252 31.08 -19.12 -13.03
CA GLN A 252 31.52 -20.39 -12.46
C GLN A 252 31.69 -21.43 -13.57
N LYS A 253 32.88 -22.05 -13.63
CA LYS A 253 33.16 -23.16 -14.54
C LYS A 253 32.68 -24.46 -13.91
N ARG A 254 31.68 -25.11 -14.51
CA ARG A 254 31.25 -26.46 -14.10
C ARG A 254 32.12 -27.54 -14.75
N GLN A 255 32.10 -28.75 -14.19
CA GLN A 255 32.69 -29.94 -14.82
C GLN A 255 32.08 -30.12 -16.22
N GLY A 256 32.92 -30.10 -17.26
CA GLY A 256 32.49 -30.09 -18.67
C GLY A 256 32.78 -28.79 -19.43
N GLY A 257 33.38 -27.78 -18.81
CA GLY A 257 33.85 -26.56 -19.49
C GLY A 257 32.75 -25.54 -19.80
N VAL A 258 31.50 -25.80 -19.42
CA VAL A 258 30.38 -24.86 -19.56
C VAL A 258 30.49 -23.77 -18.50
N GLU A 259 30.60 -22.51 -18.94
CA GLU A 259 30.61 -21.34 -18.07
C GLU A 259 29.16 -20.96 -17.70
N GLU A 260 28.83 -21.03 -16.41
CA GLU A 260 27.52 -20.60 -15.90
C GLU A 260 27.65 -19.23 -15.23
N ARG A 261 26.78 -18.30 -15.62
CA ARG A 261 26.68 -16.96 -15.06
C ARG A 261 25.67 -16.96 -13.92
N GLN A 262 26.09 -16.57 -12.72
CA GLN A 262 25.23 -16.49 -11.54
C GLN A 262 25.30 -15.11 -10.89
N ALA A 263 24.23 -14.71 -10.20
CA ALA A 263 24.20 -13.43 -9.52
C ALA A 263 24.93 -13.49 -8.17
N LYS A 264 25.86 -12.56 -7.92
CA LYS A 264 26.69 -12.52 -6.71
C LYS A 264 26.04 -11.69 -5.61
N VAL A 265 25.56 -12.36 -4.56
CA VAL A 265 25.02 -11.70 -3.37
C VAL A 265 26.17 -11.23 -2.48
N LEU A 266 26.24 -9.92 -2.22
CA LEU A 266 27.26 -9.31 -1.37
C LEU A 266 26.89 -9.42 0.11
N ALA A 267 25.62 -9.18 0.43
CA ALA A 267 25.07 -9.35 1.77
C ALA A 267 23.57 -9.67 1.69
N HIS A 268 23.06 -10.50 2.60
CA HIS A 268 21.62 -10.71 2.74
C HIS A 268 21.23 -10.94 4.20
N LYS A 269 20.01 -10.55 4.57
CA LYS A 269 19.45 -10.81 5.90
C LYS A 269 17.94 -10.90 5.83
N THR A 270 17.37 -11.79 6.63
CA THR A 270 15.92 -11.95 6.77
C THR A 270 15.56 -11.98 8.24
N PHE A 271 14.50 -11.27 8.61
CA PHE A 271 13.90 -11.33 9.94
C PHE A 271 12.46 -11.80 9.84
N HIS A 272 12.00 -12.52 10.86
CA HIS A 272 10.60 -12.85 11.02
C HIS A 272 10.20 -12.74 12.49
N ARG A 273 9.20 -11.90 12.76
CA ARG A 273 8.55 -11.80 14.06
C ARG A 273 7.04 -11.88 13.86
N TYR A 274 6.36 -12.59 14.74
CA TYR A 274 4.90 -12.72 14.67
C TYR A 274 4.24 -11.41 15.11
N THR A 275 3.85 -10.58 14.15
CA THR A 275 3.23 -9.25 14.38
C THR A 275 1.74 -9.20 14.04
N THR A 276 1.21 -10.19 13.31
CA THR A 276 -0.17 -10.19 12.83
C THR A 276 -1.11 -11.08 13.66
N ARG A 277 -2.42 -10.83 13.56
CA ARG A 277 -3.48 -11.68 14.15
C ARG A 277 -3.69 -12.95 13.32
N ARG A 278 -3.67 -14.13 13.95
CA ARG A 278 -4.16 -15.37 13.28
C ARG A 278 -5.62 -15.16 12.86
N LYS A 279 -5.97 -15.59 11.64
CA LYS A 279 -7.29 -15.52 10.98
C LYS A 279 -7.76 -14.15 10.44
N GLN A 280 -7.48 -13.02 11.11
CA GLN A 280 -7.98 -11.71 10.66
C GLN A 280 -7.01 -10.95 9.71
N GLY A 281 -5.71 -11.27 9.73
CA GLY A 281 -4.71 -10.51 8.99
C GLY A 281 -4.49 -9.09 9.54
N GLY A 282 -3.44 -8.41 9.08
CA GLY A 282 -3.12 -7.01 9.46
C GLY A 282 -2.16 -6.85 10.65
N ALA A 283 -1.43 -5.73 10.66
CA ALA A 283 -0.51 -5.34 11.74
C ALA A 283 -1.27 -4.86 12.99
N GLN A 284 -0.72 -5.08 14.18
CA GLN A 284 -1.38 -4.69 15.44
C GLN A 284 -1.45 -3.17 15.57
N SER A 285 -0.41 -2.45 15.16
CA SER A 285 -0.40 -0.98 15.05
C SER A 285 -1.58 -0.43 14.23
N ALA A 286 -1.88 -1.03 13.08
CA ALA A 286 -2.97 -0.62 12.21
C ALA A 286 -4.34 -0.89 12.86
N SER A 287 -4.47 -2.01 13.58
CA SER A 287 -5.69 -2.30 14.35
C SER A 287 -5.86 -1.33 15.52
N ASP A 288 -4.79 -0.97 16.21
CA ASP A 288 -4.83 -0.04 17.34
C ASP A 288 -5.19 1.38 16.88
N ALA A 289 -4.69 1.80 15.71
CA ALA A 289 -5.07 3.08 15.10
C ALA A 289 -6.55 3.12 14.67
N ALA A 290 -7.09 2.00 14.16
CA ALA A 290 -8.45 1.95 13.64
C ALA A 290 -9.53 1.69 14.71
N LYS A 291 -9.22 0.92 15.75
CA LYS A 291 -10.20 0.43 16.74
C LYS A 291 -9.83 0.75 18.19
N GLY A 292 -8.78 1.54 18.40
CA GLY A 292 -8.23 1.84 19.72
C GLY A 292 -7.27 0.77 20.24
N ALA A 293 -6.39 1.17 21.16
CA ALA A 293 -5.35 0.34 21.71
C ALA A 293 -5.91 -0.81 22.57
N ALA A 294 -5.86 -2.05 22.09
CA ALA A 294 -6.26 -3.20 22.89
C ALA A 294 -5.20 -3.53 23.98
N HIS A 295 -5.62 -3.83 25.21
CA HIS A 295 -4.74 -4.10 26.36
C HIS A 295 -4.54 -5.59 26.69
N SER A 296 -4.78 -6.49 25.74
CA SER A 296 -4.58 -7.93 25.92
C SER A 296 -3.09 -8.33 25.91
N ALA A 297 -2.72 -9.42 26.58
CA ALA A 297 -1.36 -9.99 26.51
C ALA A 297 -0.92 -10.26 25.06
N GLY A 298 -1.84 -10.70 24.19
CA GLY A 298 -1.57 -10.93 22.77
C GLY A 298 -1.37 -9.66 21.95
N SER A 299 -2.00 -8.54 22.29
CA SER A 299 -1.75 -7.24 21.65
C SER A 299 -0.43 -6.64 22.12
N SER A 300 -0.11 -6.73 23.42
CA SER A 300 1.18 -6.29 23.96
C SER A 300 2.36 -7.06 23.35
N LEU A 301 2.25 -8.39 23.20
CA LEU A 301 3.31 -9.21 22.58
C LEU A 301 3.52 -8.83 21.10
N ARG A 302 2.45 -8.53 20.36
CA ARG A 302 2.57 -8.07 18.97
C ARG A 302 3.20 -6.69 18.86
N ARG A 303 2.85 -5.73 19.74
CA ARG A 303 3.51 -4.41 19.80
C ARG A 303 5.01 -4.55 20.11
N TYR A 304 5.36 -5.40 21.08
CA TYR A 304 6.74 -5.69 21.39
C TYR A 304 7.48 -6.30 20.18
N ASN A 305 6.86 -7.26 19.48
CA ASN A 305 7.43 -7.86 18.28
C ASN A 305 7.58 -6.86 17.12
N GLU A 306 6.64 -5.92 16.95
CA GLU A 306 6.72 -4.84 15.97
C GLU A 306 7.89 -3.90 16.30
N ALA A 307 8.01 -3.45 17.55
CA ALA A 307 9.11 -2.60 18.00
C ALA A 307 10.48 -3.30 17.90
N ALA A 308 10.55 -4.58 18.27
CA ALA A 308 11.76 -5.37 18.13
C ALA A 308 12.15 -5.57 16.65
N LEU A 309 11.18 -5.79 15.76
CA LEU A 309 11.43 -5.87 14.32
C LEU A 309 11.95 -4.55 13.77
N GLU A 310 11.36 -3.42 14.19
CA GLU A 310 11.81 -2.08 13.83
C GLU A 310 13.26 -1.83 14.25
N ASN A 311 13.63 -2.20 15.49
CA ASN A 311 15.00 -2.07 15.98
C ASN A 311 15.98 -2.97 15.20
N ASP A 312 15.62 -4.23 14.96
CA ASP A 312 16.46 -5.17 14.18
C ASP A 312 16.73 -4.63 12.77
N ILE A 313 15.71 -4.05 12.12
CA ILE A 313 15.81 -3.46 10.78
C ILE A 313 16.71 -2.22 10.80
N ARG A 314 16.50 -1.30 11.75
CA ARG A 314 17.29 -0.06 11.82
C ARG A 314 18.76 -0.32 12.11
N THR A 315 19.06 -1.27 13.00
CA THR A 315 20.43 -1.73 13.25
C THR A 315 21.06 -2.29 11.99
N LEU A 316 20.35 -3.17 11.26
CA LEU A 316 20.85 -3.72 10.00
C LEU A 316 21.13 -2.63 8.95
N LEU A 317 20.20 -1.69 8.78
CA LEU A 317 20.39 -0.58 7.83
C LEU A 317 21.60 0.28 8.19
N LYS A 318 21.81 0.53 9.49
CA LYS A 318 22.99 1.24 10.00
C LYS A 318 24.28 0.48 9.69
N ASP A 319 24.31 -0.83 9.93
CA ASP A 319 25.47 -1.68 9.65
C ASP A 319 25.79 -1.72 8.14
N TRP A 320 24.76 -1.66 7.30
CA TRP A 320 24.90 -1.69 5.84
C TRP A 320 24.98 -0.31 5.20
N LYS A 321 25.03 0.77 5.99
CA LYS A 321 24.98 2.15 5.49
C LYS A 321 25.99 2.41 4.38
N ALA A 322 27.25 2.01 4.56
CA ALA A 322 28.31 2.23 3.57
C ALA A 322 28.03 1.56 2.22
N MET A 323 27.44 0.36 2.23
CA MET A 323 27.03 -0.32 0.99
C MET A 323 25.75 0.32 0.42
N ILE A 324 24.77 0.69 1.24
CA ILE A 324 23.54 1.35 0.77
C ILE A 324 23.85 2.71 0.13
N ASP A 325 24.75 3.49 0.73
CA ASP A 325 25.17 4.79 0.22
C ASP A 325 25.80 4.69 -1.18
N THR A 326 26.52 3.59 -1.47
CA THR A 326 27.19 3.37 -2.75
C THR A 326 26.35 2.59 -3.77
N ALA A 327 25.14 2.16 -3.40
CA ALA A 327 24.22 1.47 -4.30
C ALA A 327 23.73 2.39 -5.43
N GLN A 328 23.63 1.85 -6.64
CA GLN A 328 23.14 2.59 -7.81
C GLN A 328 21.62 2.82 -7.75
N LEU A 329 20.89 1.80 -7.30
CA LEU A 329 19.43 1.81 -7.16
C LEU A 329 19.03 1.13 -5.85
N ILE A 330 17.91 1.60 -5.30
CA ILE A 330 17.35 1.13 -4.02
C ILE A 330 15.91 0.69 -4.28
N PHE A 331 15.67 -0.62 -4.36
CA PHE A 331 14.34 -1.19 -4.53
C PHE A 331 13.70 -1.51 -3.19
N VAL A 332 12.58 -0.86 -2.88
CA VAL A 332 11.88 -1.05 -1.61
C VAL A 332 10.43 -1.43 -1.85
N ARG A 333 9.99 -2.49 -1.17
CA ARG A 333 8.56 -2.76 -0.96
C ARG A 333 8.23 -2.69 0.53
N ALA A 334 7.36 -1.77 0.89
CA ALA A 334 6.79 -1.70 2.23
C ALA A 334 5.26 -1.72 2.17
N THR A 335 4.65 -2.80 2.67
CA THR A 335 3.17 -2.95 2.66
C THR A 335 2.54 -2.24 3.84
N GLY A 336 1.74 -1.20 3.59
CA GLY A 336 1.04 -0.44 4.62
C GLY A 336 1.90 0.66 5.28
N ASN A 337 1.23 1.65 5.87
CA ASN A 337 1.86 2.87 6.38
C ASN A 337 2.87 2.61 7.49
N THR A 338 2.57 1.72 8.45
CA THR A 338 3.49 1.38 9.55
C THR A 338 4.85 0.91 9.04
N ASN A 339 4.87 0.00 8.07
CA ASN A 339 6.12 -0.53 7.54
C ASN A 339 6.90 0.52 6.72
N ARG A 340 6.21 1.46 6.07
CA ARG A 340 6.85 2.62 5.43
C ARG A 340 7.49 3.52 6.49
N LYS A 341 6.79 3.80 7.59
CA LYS A 341 7.32 4.58 8.72
C LYS A 341 8.57 3.94 9.33
N THR A 342 8.60 2.62 9.51
CA THR A 342 9.79 1.90 10.00
C THR A 342 11.05 2.20 9.17
N LEU A 343 10.92 2.32 7.84
CA LEU A 343 12.05 2.55 6.92
C LEU A 343 12.36 4.04 6.68
N PHE A 344 11.34 4.89 6.63
CA PHE A 344 11.46 6.26 6.11
C PHE A 344 11.07 7.38 7.10
N SER A 345 10.51 7.06 8.26
CA SER A 345 10.28 8.09 9.28
C SER A 345 11.60 8.65 9.80
N SER A 346 11.57 9.87 10.31
CA SER A 346 12.72 10.50 10.95
C SER A 346 13.08 9.72 12.24
N TYR A 347 14.25 9.10 12.26
CA TYR A 347 14.83 8.44 13.42
C TYR A 347 16.34 8.68 13.48
N GLU A 348 16.95 8.48 14.66
CA GLU A 348 18.38 8.70 14.85
C GLU A 348 19.22 7.78 13.95
N GLY A 349 20.09 8.35 13.12
CA GLY A 349 20.90 7.59 12.16
C GLY A 349 20.12 7.05 10.96
N GLN A 350 19.06 7.75 10.53
CA GLN A 350 18.28 7.42 9.33
C GLN A 350 19.18 7.18 8.10
N VAL A 351 19.00 6.02 7.46
CA VAL A 351 19.78 5.60 6.29
C VAL A 351 19.01 5.80 5.00
N LEU A 352 17.71 5.46 4.97
CA LEU A 352 16.86 5.60 3.79
C LEU A 352 16.01 6.87 3.88
N ARG A 353 15.90 7.62 2.78
CA ARG A 353 15.13 8.87 2.68
C ARG A 353 14.04 8.74 1.62
N ASN A 354 12.88 9.37 1.85
CA ASN A 354 11.78 9.35 0.87
C ASN A 354 12.14 10.05 -0.44
N ASN A 355 12.96 11.11 -0.38
CA ASN A 355 13.36 11.91 -1.54
C ASN A 355 14.68 11.44 -2.17
N ASP A 356 15.12 10.19 -1.91
CA ASP A 356 16.32 9.65 -2.57
C ASP A 356 16.01 9.34 -4.05
N PRO A 357 16.69 9.97 -5.02
CA PRO A 357 16.43 9.78 -6.45
C PRO A 357 16.73 8.36 -6.95
N ARG A 358 17.38 7.52 -6.15
CA ARG A 358 17.66 6.10 -6.44
C ARG A 358 16.54 5.16 -5.98
N LEU A 359 15.61 5.66 -5.17
CA LEU A 359 14.52 4.88 -4.59
C LEU A 359 13.51 4.47 -5.67
N ARG A 360 13.20 3.17 -5.75
CA ARG A 360 12.28 2.58 -6.72
C ARG A 360 11.34 1.57 -6.05
N SER A 361 10.14 1.46 -6.58
CA SER A 361 9.23 0.34 -6.30
C SER A 361 9.50 -0.83 -7.25
N PHE A 362 9.03 -2.02 -6.88
CA PHE A 362 9.06 -3.17 -7.79
C PHE A 362 7.98 -3.01 -8.87
N PRO A 363 8.31 -3.06 -10.18
CA PRO A 363 7.37 -2.84 -11.28
C PRO A 363 6.50 -4.07 -11.60
N PHE A 364 6.40 -5.03 -10.67
CA PHE A 364 5.64 -6.26 -10.80
C PHE A 364 5.20 -6.76 -9.43
N SER A 365 4.27 -7.71 -9.41
CA SER A 365 3.80 -8.32 -8.17
C SER A 365 4.90 -9.15 -7.50
N THR A 366 5.02 -8.96 -6.19
CA THR A 366 6.00 -9.66 -5.36
C THR A 366 5.29 -10.46 -4.27
N ARG A 367 5.93 -11.54 -3.84
CA ARG A 367 5.43 -12.47 -2.83
C ARG A 367 5.93 -12.07 -1.44
N ARG A 368 5.78 -12.99 -0.47
CA ARG A 368 6.24 -12.83 0.91
C ARG A 368 7.73 -12.47 0.96
N ALA A 369 8.09 -11.54 1.85
CA ALA A 369 9.46 -11.07 2.02
C ALA A 369 10.38 -12.22 2.49
N THR A 370 11.19 -12.73 1.56
CA THR A 370 12.17 -13.80 1.78
C THR A 370 13.38 -13.55 0.89
N GLN A 371 14.53 -14.15 1.19
CA GLN A 371 15.72 -14.08 0.32
C GLN A 371 15.41 -14.65 -1.07
N THR A 372 14.69 -15.76 -1.16
CA THR A 372 14.30 -16.39 -2.43
C THR A 372 13.46 -15.44 -3.28
N GLU A 373 12.54 -14.69 -2.66
CA GLU A 373 11.72 -13.71 -3.37
C GLU A 373 12.53 -12.49 -3.84
N LEU A 374 13.50 -12.03 -3.06
CA LEU A 374 14.44 -10.98 -3.50
C LEU A 374 15.29 -11.46 -4.68
N MET A 375 15.80 -12.69 -4.64
CA MET A 375 16.55 -13.29 -5.75
C MET A 375 15.68 -13.49 -7.00
N ARG A 376 14.42 -13.93 -6.84
CA ARG A 376 13.45 -14.01 -7.95
C ARG A 376 13.22 -12.63 -8.56
N SER A 377 13.00 -11.62 -7.71
CA SER A 377 12.74 -10.25 -8.14
C SER A 377 13.95 -9.64 -8.85
N PHE A 378 15.16 -9.90 -8.37
CA PHE A 378 16.39 -9.50 -9.04
C PHE A 378 16.50 -10.11 -10.44
N LYS A 379 16.32 -11.43 -10.54
CA LYS A 379 16.35 -12.14 -11.83
C LYS A 379 15.29 -11.62 -12.79
N GLU A 380 14.10 -11.29 -12.29
CA GLU A 380 13.01 -10.74 -13.10
C GLU A 380 13.32 -9.32 -13.60
N LEU A 381 13.83 -8.45 -12.72
CA LEU A 381 14.21 -7.06 -13.06
C LEU A 381 15.32 -7.01 -14.12
N THR A 382 16.28 -7.93 -14.03
CA THR A 382 17.51 -7.91 -14.83
C THR A 382 17.46 -8.82 -16.06
N ARG A 383 16.39 -9.58 -16.24
CA ARG A 383 16.18 -10.42 -17.42
C ARG A 383 15.56 -9.60 -18.54
N VAL A 384 16.19 -9.63 -19.70
CA VAL A 384 15.59 -9.06 -20.92
C VAL A 384 14.41 -9.93 -21.36
N LYS A 385 13.27 -9.29 -21.58
CA LYS A 385 12.06 -9.93 -22.10
C LYS A 385 12.17 -10.05 -23.61
N VAL A 386 11.77 -11.16 -24.17
CA VAL A 386 11.69 -11.34 -25.63
C VAL A 386 10.22 -11.50 -25.97
N SER A 387 9.70 -10.60 -26.79
CA SER A 387 8.33 -10.65 -27.28
C SER A 387 8.33 -10.82 -28.79
N GLN A 388 7.53 -11.76 -29.29
CA GLN A 388 7.26 -11.88 -30.71
C GLN A 388 5.93 -11.17 -31.00
N ILE A 389 6.06 -9.97 -31.54
CA ILE A 389 4.97 -9.10 -31.94
C ILE A 389 4.75 -9.29 -33.43
N ASP A 390 3.68 -10.00 -33.80
CA ASP A 390 3.22 -10.03 -35.19
C ASP A 390 2.53 -8.70 -35.50
N GLU A 391 3.24 -7.82 -36.21
CA GLU A 391 2.76 -6.49 -36.57
C GLU A 391 1.47 -6.55 -37.41
N ALA A 392 1.25 -7.63 -38.17
CA ALA A 392 0.00 -7.84 -38.92
C ALA A 392 -1.19 -8.17 -38.02
N ALA A 393 -0.98 -8.93 -36.95
CA ALA A 393 -2.04 -9.28 -35.99
C ALA A 393 -2.43 -8.10 -35.10
N LEU A 394 -1.47 -7.26 -34.72
CA LEU A 394 -1.76 -6.02 -33.96
C LEU A 394 -2.43 -4.96 -34.83
N ALA A 395 -2.02 -4.81 -36.10
CA ALA A 395 -2.69 -3.93 -37.05
C ALA A 395 -4.14 -4.39 -37.30
N ALA A 396 -4.37 -5.70 -37.49
CA ALA A 396 -5.72 -6.25 -37.65
C ALA A 396 -6.59 -6.09 -36.39
N ALA A 397 -6.00 -6.13 -35.19
CA ALA A 397 -6.71 -5.90 -33.93
C ALA A 397 -7.03 -4.41 -33.72
N GLN A 398 -6.13 -3.51 -34.09
CA GLN A 398 -6.35 -2.07 -34.07
C GLN A 398 -7.32 -1.60 -35.16
N GLU A 399 -7.29 -2.21 -36.35
CA GLU A 399 -8.29 -2.01 -37.41
C GLU A 399 -9.67 -2.48 -36.96
N LYS A 400 -9.79 -3.67 -36.34
CA LYS A 400 -11.05 -4.11 -35.73
C LYS A 400 -11.57 -3.14 -34.68
N GLN A 401 -10.70 -2.55 -33.85
CA GLN A 401 -11.09 -1.55 -32.86
C GLN A 401 -11.49 -0.21 -33.50
N ARG A 402 -10.78 0.25 -34.54
CA ARG A 402 -11.10 1.48 -35.28
C ARG A 402 -12.40 1.35 -36.09
N GLU A 403 -12.64 0.19 -36.68
CA GLU A 403 -13.89 -0.15 -37.38
C GLU A 403 -15.09 -0.19 -36.44
N THR A 404 -14.90 -0.61 -35.18
CA THR A 404 -15.97 -0.55 -34.16
C THR A 404 -16.29 0.86 -33.66
N SER A 405 -15.34 1.80 -33.74
CA SER A 405 -15.54 3.18 -33.28
C SER A 405 -16.01 4.16 -34.36
N ALA A 406 -15.95 3.80 -35.65
CA ALA A 406 -16.12 4.75 -36.77
C ALA A 406 -17.46 4.67 -37.54
N LYS A 407 -18.44 3.85 -37.14
CA LYS A 407 -19.75 3.80 -37.81
C LYS A 407 -20.80 4.68 -37.10
N PRO A 408 -21.40 5.69 -37.78
CA PRO A 408 -22.56 6.41 -37.27
C PRO A 408 -23.83 5.59 -37.51
N VAL A 409 -24.55 5.23 -36.43
CA VAL A 409 -25.73 4.37 -36.51
C VAL A 409 -27.01 5.21 -36.65
N LYS A 410 -27.59 5.23 -37.86
CA LYS A 410 -29.04 5.39 -38.06
C LYS A 410 -29.69 4.01 -37.95
N PRO A 411 -30.77 3.81 -37.16
CA PRO A 411 -31.32 2.47 -36.95
C PRO A 411 -32.39 2.09 -38.00
N ALA A 412 -32.19 0.95 -38.66
CA ALA A 412 -33.22 0.10 -39.27
C ALA A 412 -32.95 -1.37 -38.87
N PRO A 413 -33.98 -2.24 -38.82
CA PRO A 413 -34.23 -3.07 -37.64
C PRO A 413 -33.84 -4.55 -37.82
N GLN A 414 -33.13 -5.14 -36.84
CA GLN A 414 -33.09 -6.57 -36.51
C GLN A 414 -32.70 -6.75 -35.01
N PRO A 415 -33.03 -7.88 -34.38
CA PRO A 415 -33.83 -7.95 -33.16
C PRO A 415 -33.05 -7.53 -31.90
N LYS A 416 -33.67 -6.66 -31.09
CA LYS A 416 -33.11 -6.18 -29.83
C LYS A 416 -33.14 -7.30 -28.79
N ALA A 417 -32.00 -7.62 -28.19
CA ALA A 417 -32.00 -8.06 -26.79
C ALA A 417 -32.68 -6.95 -25.96
N PRO A 418 -33.56 -7.32 -25.01
CA PRO A 418 -34.39 -6.35 -24.30
C PRO A 418 -33.50 -5.32 -23.59
N LYS A 419 -33.81 -4.03 -23.79
CA LYS A 419 -33.28 -2.98 -22.93
C LYS A 419 -33.79 -3.28 -21.53
N LEU A 420 -32.89 -3.33 -20.55
CA LEU A 420 -33.28 -3.48 -19.16
C LEU A 420 -34.29 -2.37 -18.83
N SER A 421 -35.40 -2.73 -18.21
CA SER A 421 -36.43 -1.75 -17.84
C SER A 421 -35.88 -0.83 -16.75
N GLU A 422 -36.46 0.36 -16.60
CA GLU A 422 -36.18 1.27 -15.49
C GLU A 422 -36.34 0.58 -14.11
N GLU A 423 -37.27 -0.39 -14.04
CA GLU A 423 -37.48 -1.24 -12.88
C GLU A 423 -36.32 -2.21 -12.62
N GLU A 424 -35.71 -2.77 -13.67
CA GLU A 424 -34.55 -3.66 -13.56
C GLU A 424 -33.28 -2.89 -13.17
N GLU A 425 -33.11 -1.66 -13.65
CA GLU A 425 -32.01 -0.78 -13.22
C GLU A 425 -32.14 -0.38 -11.73
N ALA A 426 -33.35 -0.03 -11.30
CA ALA A 426 -33.63 0.22 -9.89
C ALA A 426 -33.39 -1.03 -9.03
N ALA A 427 -33.82 -2.21 -9.48
CA ALA A 427 -33.59 -3.48 -8.78
C ALA A 427 -32.10 -3.83 -8.67
N MET A 428 -31.28 -3.56 -9.69
CA MET A 428 -29.81 -3.67 -9.60
C MET A 428 -29.24 -2.75 -8.53
N LEU A 429 -29.68 -1.49 -8.51
CA LEU A 429 -29.20 -0.51 -7.54
C LEU A 429 -29.57 -0.93 -6.11
N HIS A 430 -30.83 -1.28 -5.85
CA HIS A 430 -31.28 -1.77 -4.55
C HIS A 430 -30.55 -3.03 -4.12
N THR A 431 -30.31 -3.96 -5.05
CA THR A 431 -29.53 -5.17 -4.80
C THR A 431 -28.13 -4.82 -4.30
N SER A 432 -27.41 -3.93 -5.01
CA SER A 432 -26.06 -3.55 -4.65
C SER A 432 -25.97 -2.92 -3.25
N GLN A 433 -26.90 -2.02 -2.91
CA GLN A 433 -26.93 -1.31 -1.64
C GLN A 433 -27.28 -2.24 -0.48
N ILE A 434 -28.33 -3.05 -0.63
CA ILE A 434 -28.77 -3.98 0.41
C ILE A 434 -27.69 -5.03 0.69
N GLN A 435 -27.07 -5.62 -0.34
CA GLN A 435 -25.99 -6.58 -0.15
C GLN A 435 -24.79 -5.96 0.56
N ALA A 436 -24.43 -4.72 0.24
CA ALA A 436 -23.34 -4.01 0.91
C ALA A 436 -23.63 -3.78 2.41
N LEU A 437 -24.86 -3.39 2.77
CA LEU A 437 -25.26 -3.17 4.15
C LEU A 437 -25.31 -4.47 4.96
N ILE A 438 -25.76 -5.58 4.36
CA ILE A 438 -25.76 -6.90 4.98
C ILE A 438 -24.35 -7.40 5.25
N ARG A 439 -23.45 -7.35 4.24
CA ARG A 439 -22.05 -7.77 4.39
C ARG A 439 -21.27 -6.96 5.42
N ARG A 440 -21.70 -5.72 5.71
CA ARG A 440 -21.12 -4.84 6.75
C ARG A 440 -21.83 -4.97 8.11
N SER A 441 -22.84 -5.83 8.24
CA SER A 441 -23.67 -6.04 9.44
C SER A 441 -24.30 -4.76 10.02
N LYS A 442 -24.68 -3.79 9.16
CA LYS A 442 -25.25 -2.50 9.59
C LYS A 442 -26.78 -2.54 9.68
N ALA A 443 -27.33 -3.16 10.73
CA ALA A 443 -28.79 -3.34 10.87
C ALA A 443 -29.63 -2.03 10.82
N PRO A 444 -29.29 -0.94 11.55
CA PRO A 444 -30.11 0.27 11.51
C PRO A 444 -30.13 0.95 10.14
N ALA A 445 -28.98 0.98 9.46
CA ALA A 445 -28.87 1.56 8.12
C ALA A 445 -29.64 0.72 7.09
N LEU A 446 -29.58 -0.62 7.21
CA LEU A 446 -30.33 -1.53 6.34
C LEU A 446 -31.84 -1.34 6.49
N LEU A 447 -32.36 -1.21 7.72
CA LEU A 447 -33.77 -0.96 7.96
C LEU A 447 -34.22 0.40 7.40
N SER A 448 -33.43 1.45 7.63
CA SER A 448 -33.71 2.79 7.09
C SER A 448 -33.71 2.77 5.55
N TYR A 449 -32.77 2.05 4.93
CA TYR A 449 -32.75 1.92 3.48
C TYR A 449 -33.98 1.18 2.94
N ILE A 450 -34.37 0.08 3.57
CA ILE A 450 -35.57 -0.68 3.19
C ILE A 450 -36.84 0.18 3.32
N SER A 451 -36.99 0.92 4.42
CA SER A 451 -38.17 1.77 4.64
C SER A 451 -38.21 2.96 3.69
N ASN A 452 -37.09 3.65 3.47
CA ASN A 452 -37.05 4.88 2.66
C ASN A 452 -37.26 4.60 1.17
N ASN A 453 -36.90 3.42 0.70
CA ASN A 453 -37.05 3.01 -0.70
C ASN A 453 -38.25 2.08 -0.92
N ALA A 454 -39.12 1.90 0.09
CA ALA A 454 -40.31 1.04 0.03
C ALA A 454 -40.03 -0.37 -0.56
N ILE A 455 -38.92 -0.99 -0.15
CA ILE A 455 -38.50 -2.29 -0.70
C ILE A 455 -39.49 -3.37 -0.27
N SER A 456 -40.00 -4.14 -1.23
CA SER A 456 -40.96 -5.22 -0.96
C SER A 456 -40.37 -6.26 0.01
N PRO A 457 -41.16 -6.78 0.97
CA PRO A 457 -40.76 -7.91 1.83
C PRO A 457 -40.33 -9.16 1.06
N SER A 458 -40.81 -9.33 -0.17
CA SER A 458 -40.47 -10.44 -1.07
C SER A 458 -39.41 -10.08 -2.11
N PHE A 459 -38.67 -8.99 -1.92
CA PHE A 459 -37.64 -8.53 -2.84
C PHE A 459 -36.56 -9.60 -3.05
N ARG A 460 -36.35 -9.95 -4.32
CA ARG A 460 -35.26 -10.83 -4.79
C ARG A 460 -34.16 -9.99 -5.41
N PHE A 461 -32.92 -10.37 -5.15
CA PHE A 461 -31.77 -9.73 -5.75
C PHE A 461 -31.74 -9.92 -7.27
N PHE A 462 -31.35 -8.86 -7.96
CA PHE A 462 -31.27 -8.81 -9.42
C PHE A 462 -29.82 -8.53 -9.87
N PRO A 463 -29.35 -9.15 -10.97
CA PRO A 463 -30.07 -10.14 -11.77
C PRO A 463 -30.09 -11.51 -11.09
N ALA A 464 -31.17 -12.27 -11.28
CA ALA A 464 -31.43 -13.51 -10.54
C ALA A 464 -30.46 -14.64 -10.91
N ASP A 465 -29.98 -14.64 -12.15
CA ASP A 465 -29.00 -15.57 -12.71
C ASP A 465 -27.55 -15.30 -12.27
N ALA A 466 -27.30 -14.20 -11.54
CA ALA A 466 -25.99 -13.93 -10.99
C ALA A 466 -25.60 -15.04 -9.99
N LEU A 467 -24.41 -15.62 -10.16
CA LEU A 467 -23.89 -16.70 -9.31
C LEU A 467 -23.91 -16.35 -7.80
N GLN A 468 -23.71 -15.08 -7.46
CA GLN A 468 -23.77 -14.59 -6.07
C GLN A 468 -25.19 -14.57 -5.48
N ASN A 469 -26.23 -14.54 -6.31
CA ASN A 469 -27.64 -14.46 -5.90
C ASN A 469 -28.31 -15.85 -5.89
N HIS A 470 -27.77 -16.83 -6.63
CA HIS A 470 -28.34 -18.18 -6.75
C HIS A 470 -28.59 -18.86 -5.39
N HIS A 471 -27.57 -18.88 -4.52
CA HIS A 471 -27.70 -19.52 -3.21
C HIS A 471 -28.51 -18.67 -2.22
N ALA A 472 -28.36 -17.34 -2.28
CA ALA A 472 -28.96 -16.41 -1.35
C ALA A 472 -29.75 -15.30 -2.10
N PRO A 473 -30.93 -15.62 -2.63
CA PRO A 473 -31.64 -14.74 -3.56
C PRO A 473 -32.40 -13.58 -2.88
N THR A 474 -32.57 -13.60 -1.55
CA THR A 474 -33.25 -12.52 -0.82
C THR A 474 -32.34 -11.92 0.26
N PRO A 475 -32.63 -10.69 0.74
CA PRO A 475 -31.90 -10.09 1.86
C PRO A 475 -31.85 -10.99 3.10
N LEU A 476 -32.94 -11.71 3.39
CA LEU A 476 -33.01 -12.62 4.53
C LEU A 476 -32.16 -13.87 4.35
N HIS A 477 -32.14 -14.48 3.14
CA HIS A 477 -31.22 -15.58 2.84
C HIS A 477 -29.75 -15.16 2.99
N LEU A 478 -29.39 -13.98 2.49
CA LEU A 478 -28.01 -13.49 2.58
C LEU A 478 -27.61 -13.18 4.02
N ALA A 479 -28.51 -12.59 4.82
CA ALA A 479 -28.27 -12.35 6.24
C ALA A 479 -28.09 -13.66 7.04
N ALA A 480 -28.87 -14.69 6.72
CA ALA A 480 -28.78 -15.99 7.35
C ALA A 480 -27.49 -16.75 6.95
N ASN A 481 -27.16 -16.77 5.65
CA ASN A 481 -25.92 -17.36 5.14
C ASN A 481 -24.66 -16.62 5.62
N SER A 482 -24.80 -15.36 6.07
CA SER A 482 -23.71 -14.58 6.68
C SER A 482 -23.65 -14.71 8.21
N ASP A 483 -24.38 -15.65 8.81
CA ASP A 483 -24.46 -15.92 10.26
C ASP A 483 -24.61 -14.64 11.10
N SER A 484 -25.54 -13.75 10.69
CA SER A 484 -25.74 -12.44 11.30
C SER A 484 -27.06 -12.37 12.09
N PRO A 485 -27.09 -12.79 13.37
CA PRO A 485 -28.33 -12.91 14.14
C PRO A 485 -29.05 -11.57 14.32
N ALA A 486 -28.30 -10.48 14.51
CA ALA A 486 -28.85 -9.13 14.66
C ALA A 486 -29.56 -8.64 13.39
N LEU A 487 -29.07 -9.01 12.20
CA LEU A 487 -29.73 -8.67 10.94
C LEU A 487 -30.99 -9.52 10.77
N VAL A 488 -30.90 -10.82 10.98
CA VAL A 488 -32.02 -11.76 10.83
C VAL A 488 -33.20 -11.34 11.71
N ILE A 489 -32.99 -11.14 13.01
CA ILE A 489 -34.08 -10.73 13.91
C ILE A 489 -34.67 -9.39 13.47
N SER A 490 -33.82 -8.42 13.09
CA SER A 490 -34.29 -7.09 12.69
C SER A 490 -35.09 -7.09 11.39
N LEU A 491 -34.68 -7.90 10.41
CA LEU A 491 -35.35 -8.00 9.11
C LEU A 491 -36.73 -8.66 9.25
N ILE A 492 -36.86 -9.68 10.10
CA ILE A 492 -38.13 -10.37 10.31
C ILE A 492 -39.07 -9.53 11.20
N THR A 493 -38.58 -8.98 12.31
CA THR A 493 -39.46 -8.31 13.29
C THR A 493 -39.82 -6.89 12.89
N LYS A 494 -38.88 -6.13 12.32
CA LYS A 494 -39.07 -4.71 11.96
C LYS A 494 -39.37 -4.49 10.49
N ALA A 495 -38.64 -5.10 9.57
CA ALA A 495 -38.87 -4.95 8.14
C ALA A 495 -39.90 -5.95 7.57
N LYS A 496 -40.38 -6.91 8.39
CA LYS A 496 -41.41 -7.90 8.03
C LYS A 496 -41.08 -8.71 6.77
N LEU A 497 -39.80 -9.02 6.55
CA LEU A 497 -39.40 -9.91 5.46
C LEU A 497 -39.90 -11.33 5.71
N ASP A 498 -40.38 -11.98 4.64
CA ASP A 498 -40.98 -13.29 4.70
C ASP A 498 -39.93 -14.41 4.89
N PRO A 499 -39.96 -15.16 6.00
CA PRO A 499 -39.02 -16.26 6.26
C PRO A 499 -39.38 -17.57 5.53
N THR A 500 -40.53 -17.66 4.87
CA THR A 500 -41.00 -18.90 4.18
C THR A 500 -40.48 -19.04 2.76
N LEU A 501 -39.90 -17.97 2.20
CA LEU A 501 -39.38 -17.94 0.83
C LEU A 501 -38.25 -18.96 0.66
N LYS A 502 -38.31 -19.75 -0.41
CA LYS A 502 -37.28 -20.73 -0.75
C LYS A 502 -36.35 -20.21 -1.85
N ASN A 503 -35.07 -20.53 -1.74
CA ASN A 503 -34.12 -20.33 -2.83
C ASN A 503 -34.30 -21.39 -3.94
N ASP A 504 -33.50 -21.31 -5.00
CA ASP A 504 -33.61 -22.22 -6.15
C ASP A 504 -33.21 -23.67 -5.81
N GLU A 505 -32.55 -23.88 -4.66
CA GLU A 505 -32.25 -25.20 -4.08
C GLU A 505 -33.37 -25.72 -3.15
N GLY A 506 -34.47 -24.99 -2.99
CA GLY A 506 -35.59 -25.36 -2.13
C GLY A 506 -35.37 -25.14 -0.63
N LYS A 507 -34.30 -24.45 -0.23
CA LYS A 507 -33.95 -24.16 1.17
C LYS A 507 -34.53 -22.81 1.62
N THR A 508 -34.97 -22.73 2.87
CA THR A 508 -35.42 -21.47 3.49
C THR A 508 -34.22 -20.69 4.06
N PRO A 509 -34.37 -19.40 4.42
CA PRO A 509 -33.32 -18.66 5.12
C PRO A 509 -32.86 -19.36 6.40
N PHE A 510 -33.76 -20.02 7.13
CA PHE A 510 -33.40 -20.75 8.35
C PHE A 510 -32.50 -21.96 8.06
N ASP A 511 -32.73 -22.65 6.95
CA ASP A 511 -31.90 -23.79 6.53
C ASP A 511 -30.48 -23.35 6.15
N LEU A 512 -30.29 -22.09 5.75
CA LEU A 512 -28.98 -21.53 5.39
C LEU A 512 -28.16 -21.06 6.59
N ALA A 513 -28.77 -20.88 7.76
CA ALA A 513 -28.06 -20.43 8.96
C ALA A 513 -27.13 -21.55 9.48
N GLY A 514 -25.82 -21.28 9.48
CA GLY A 514 -24.79 -22.24 9.86
C GLY A 514 -24.52 -22.29 11.36
N ASP A 515 -24.82 -21.22 12.08
CA ASP A 515 -24.57 -21.12 13.53
C ASP A 515 -25.85 -21.16 14.39
N ARG A 516 -25.68 -21.53 15.66
CA ARG A 516 -26.78 -21.62 16.62
C ARG A 516 -27.39 -20.26 16.92
N ALA A 517 -26.58 -19.20 16.97
CA ALA A 517 -27.07 -17.87 17.35
C ALA A 517 -28.02 -17.30 16.28
N THR A 518 -27.72 -17.47 14.99
CA THR A 518 -28.61 -17.05 13.91
C THR A 518 -29.88 -17.89 13.88
N ARG A 519 -29.79 -19.21 14.12
CA ARG A 519 -30.97 -20.08 14.25
C ARG A 519 -31.85 -19.69 15.43
N ASP A 520 -31.27 -19.37 16.58
CA ASP A 520 -32.01 -18.88 17.74
C ASP A 520 -32.64 -17.50 17.44
N ALA A 521 -32.05 -16.65 16.60
CA ALA A 521 -32.66 -15.38 16.18
C ALA A 521 -33.99 -15.57 15.42
N PHE A 522 -34.12 -16.61 14.58
CA PHE A 522 -35.39 -16.97 13.96
C PHE A 522 -36.42 -17.44 15.01
N ARG A 523 -36.01 -18.21 16.01
CA ARG A 523 -36.88 -18.72 17.08
C ARG A 523 -37.34 -17.62 18.03
N VAL A 524 -36.48 -16.62 18.27
CA VAL A 524 -36.85 -15.39 18.98
C VAL A 524 -37.83 -14.57 18.15
N ALA A 525 -37.60 -14.43 16.83
CA ALA A 525 -38.56 -13.75 15.97
C ALA A 525 -39.94 -14.46 15.97
N ARG A 526 -39.96 -15.81 15.99
CA ARG A 526 -41.19 -16.62 16.19
C ARG A 526 -41.88 -16.31 17.52
N HIS A 527 -41.11 -16.22 18.61
CA HIS A 527 -41.63 -15.86 19.93
C HIS A 527 -42.20 -14.43 19.96
N GLU A 528 -41.49 -13.45 19.38
CA GLU A 528 -41.87 -12.03 19.42
C GLU A 528 -43.07 -11.70 18.52
N LEU A 529 -43.17 -12.33 17.35
CA LEU A 529 -44.26 -12.10 16.41
C LEU A 529 -45.48 -13.00 16.64
N GLY A 530 -45.29 -14.12 17.35
CA GLY A 530 -46.32 -15.12 17.58
C GLY A 530 -46.53 -16.07 16.40
N GLU A 531 -47.30 -17.13 16.67
CA GLU A 531 -47.55 -18.22 15.72
C GLU A 531 -48.41 -17.80 14.51
N SER A 532 -49.16 -16.70 14.60
CA SER A 532 -50.04 -16.24 13.53
C SER A 532 -49.34 -15.35 12.49
N ALA A 533 -48.11 -14.89 12.76
CA ALA A 533 -47.44 -13.93 11.89
C ALA A 533 -46.91 -14.54 10.60
N TRP A 534 -46.42 -15.78 10.66
CA TRP A 534 -45.86 -16.52 9.52
C TRP A 534 -46.14 -18.00 9.70
N ASP A 535 -46.14 -18.75 8.59
CA ASP A 535 -46.10 -20.21 8.66
C ASP A 535 -44.67 -20.66 9.03
N TRP A 536 -44.41 -20.70 10.33
CA TRP A 536 -43.09 -21.04 10.88
C TRP A 536 -42.67 -22.47 10.56
N GLU A 537 -43.62 -23.38 10.39
CA GLU A 537 -43.36 -24.76 9.99
C GLU A 537 -42.91 -24.80 8.53
N ALA A 538 -43.54 -24.05 7.63
CA ALA A 538 -43.08 -23.89 6.24
C ALA A 538 -41.70 -23.20 6.13
N ALA A 539 -41.37 -22.32 7.08
CA ALA A 539 -40.04 -21.70 7.19
C ALA A 539 -38.98 -22.63 7.82
N HIS A 540 -39.37 -23.84 8.26
CA HIS A 540 -38.54 -24.81 9.01
C HIS A 540 -38.00 -24.28 10.35
N VAL A 541 -38.59 -23.22 10.92
CA VAL A 541 -38.14 -22.63 12.18
C VAL A 541 -38.72 -23.44 13.35
N PRO A 542 -37.91 -24.06 14.23
CA PRO A 542 -38.40 -24.85 15.37
C PRO A 542 -39.13 -24.02 16.42
N SER A 543 -39.52 -24.67 17.52
CA SER A 543 -40.25 -24.06 18.63
C SER A 543 -39.65 -22.72 19.11
N PRO A 544 -40.51 -21.72 19.44
CA PRO A 544 -40.06 -20.40 19.86
C PRO A 544 -39.21 -20.42 21.12
N VAL A 545 -38.31 -19.45 21.25
CA VAL A 545 -37.48 -19.24 22.46
C VAL A 545 -37.49 -17.75 22.78
N SER A 546 -37.59 -17.39 24.06
CA SER A 546 -37.55 -16.00 24.46
C SER A 546 -36.14 -15.39 24.34
N GLN A 547 -36.04 -14.10 24.01
CA GLN A 547 -34.75 -13.39 23.96
C GLN A 547 -34.00 -13.46 25.30
N ALA A 548 -34.72 -13.52 26.42
CA ALA A 548 -34.15 -13.66 27.75
C ALA A 548 -33.46 -15.02 27.95
N GLU A 549 -34.07 -16.12 27.51
CA GLU A 549 -33.48 -17.47 27.60
C GLU A 549 -32.22 -17.60 26.75
N VAL A 550 -32.22 -17.06 25.53
CA VAL A 550 -31.03 -17.05 24.66
C VAL A 550 -29.90 -16.25 25.31
N SER A 551 -30.22 -15.06 25.85
CA SER A 551 -29.24 -14.19 26.51
C SER A 551 -28.66 -14.82 27.78
N GLN A 552 -29.49 -15.49 28.60
CA GLN A 552 -29.03 -16.22 29.78
C GLN A 552 -28.13 -17.40 29.41
N ARG A 553 -28.46 -18.16 28.36
CA ARG A 553 -27.62 -19.25 27.88
C ARG A 553 -26.27 -18.75 27.39
N GLN A 554 -26.26 -17.71 26.56
CA GLN A 554 -25.03 -17.08 26.08
C GLN A 554 -24.16 -16.54 27.22
N ALA A 555 -24.78 -15.98 28.28
CA ALA A 555 -24.06 -15.53 29.46
C ALA A 555 -23.41 -16.71 30.21
N LYS A 556 -24.11 -17.83 30.39
CA LYS A 556 -23.57 -19.05 31.03
C LYS A 556 -22.42 -19.65 30.23
N GLU A 557 -22.58 -19.82 28.92
CA GLU A 557 -21.52 -20.34 28.04
C GLU A 557 -20.28 -19.44 28.07
N LYS A 558 -20.46 -18.12 28.12
CA LYS A 558 -19.35 -17.16 28.24
C LYS A 558 -18.66 -17.25 29.61
N GLU A 559 -19.42 -17.45 30.68
CA GLU A 559 -18.86 -17.61 32.04
C GLU A 559 -18.07 -18.92 32.17
N GLU A 560 -18.58 -20.03 31.65
CA GLU A 560 -17.89 -21.32 31.63
C GLU A 560 -16.61 -21.25 30.80
N ALA A 561 -16.65 -20.66 29.60
CA ALA A 561 -15.46 -20.45 28.78
C ALA A 561 -14.40 -19.57 29.49
N ALA A 562 -14.84 -18.54 30.23
CA ALA A 562 -13.94 -17.70 31.03
C ALA A 562 -13.31 -18.47 32.20
N LYS A 563 -14.07 -19.34 32.88
CA LYS A 563 -13.56 -20.22 33.95
C LYS A 563 -12.55 -21.22 33.40
N GLU A 564 -12.83 -21.84 32.25
CA GLU A 564 -11.89 -22.74 31.59
C GLU A 564 -10.61 -22.03 31.17
N GLU A 565 -10.70 -20.84 30.56
CA GLU A 565 -9.52 -20.06 30.19
C GLU A 565 -8.70 -19.66 31.43
N ALA A 566 -9.37 -19.25 32.53
CA ALA A 566 -8.70 -18.94 33.79
C ALA A 566 -7.99 -20.16 34.38
N SER A 567 -8.59 -21.35 34.30
CA SER A 567 -7.95 -22.60 34.75
C SER A 567 -6.70 -22.92 33.93
N ARG A 568 -6.77 -22.77 32.59
CA ARG A 568 -5.61 -22.97 31.69
C ARG A 568 -4.48 -21.98 31.97
N ARG A 569 -4.82 -20.71 32.22
CA ARG A 569 -3.85 -19.67 32.58
C ARG A 569 -3.17 -19.99 33.91
N LYS A 570 -3.91 -20.47 34.92
CA LYS A 570 -3.33 -20.87 36.21
C LYS A 570 -2.32 -22.00 36.04
N ILE A 571 -2.68 -23.04 35.28
CA ILE A 571 -1.79 -24.17 34.99
C ILE A 571 -0.50 -23.71 34.28
N GLU A 572 -0.61 -22.84 33.27
CA GLU A 572 0.57 -22.34 32.53
C GLU A 572 1.46 -21.43 33.39
N ILE A 573 0.87 -20.58 34.25
CA ILE A 573 1.63 -19.74 35.19
C ILE A 573 2.39 -20.61 36.20
N GLU A 574 1.77 -21.69 36.69
CA GLU A 574 2.40 -22.63 37.61
C GLU A 574 3.56 -23.39 36.93
N ARG A 575 3.39 -23.79 35.66
CA ARG A 575 4.44 -24.41 34.85
C ARG A 575 5.65 -23.48 34.67
N LEU A 576 5.40 -22.21 34.33
CA LEU A 576 6.48 -21.21 34.16
C LEU A 576 7.20 -20.92 35.48
N ARG A 577 6.47 -20.83 36.61
CA ARG A 577 7.09 -20.68 37.93
C ARG A 577 7.95 -21.88 38.31
N ALA A 578 7.51 -23.10 37.99
CA ALA A 578 8.30 -24.31 38.22
C ALA A 578 9.58 -24.34 37.36
N GLU A 579 9.50 -23.91 36.11
CA GLU A 579 10.66 -23.81 35.21
C GLU A 579 11.65 -22.72 35.66
N GLU A 580 11.16 -21.55 36.10
CA GLU A 580 12.00 -20.50 36.71
C GLU A 580 12.66 -20.97 38.00
N ALA A 581 11.93 -21.66 38.88
CA ALA A 581 12.48 -22.23 40.11
C ALA A 581 13.54 -23.31 39.82
N ALA A 582 13.32 -24.17 38.81
CA ALA A 582 14.30 -25.16 38.38
C ALA A 582 15.55 -24.52 37.78
N ASN A 583 15.40 -23.46 36.98
CA ASN A 583 16.53 -22.70 36.43
C ASN A 583 17.30 -21.96 37.54
N ALA A 584 16.62 -21.36 38.51
CA ALA A 584 17.25 -20.73 39.67
C ALA A 584 18.04 -21.75 40.52
N ALA A 585 17.45 -22.91 40.79
CA ALA A 585 18.12 -24.00 41.50
C ALA A 585 19.33 -24.56 40.72
N ALA A 586 19.24 -24.65 39.39
CA ALA A 586 20.37 -25.06 38.54
C ALA A 586 21.51 -24.04 38.55
N VAL A 587 21.20 -22.74 38.61
CA VAL A 587 22.19 -21.66 38.76
C VAL A 587 22.87 -21.69 40.13
N GLU A 588 22.12 -21.91 41.22
CA GLU A 588 22.71 -22.08 42.55
C GLU A 588 23.58 -23.33 42.66
N LYS A 589 23.16 -24.45 42.07
CA LYS A 589 23.96 -25.68 42.05
C LYS A 589 25.26 -25.51 41.27
N ARG A 590 25.25 -24.70 40.19
CA ARG A 590 26.47 -24.29 39.46
C ARG A 590 27.37 -23.35 40.28
N ARG A 591 26.80 -22.48 41.13
CA ARG A 591 27.57 -21.65 42.08
C ARG A 591 28.22 -22.48 43.19
N ASN A 592 27.57 -23.55 43.65
CA ASN A 592 28.09 -24.39 44.75
C ASN A 592 29.03 -25.51 44.30
N ALA A 593 29.09 -25.84 42.99
CA ALA A 593 29.95 -26.92 42.47
C ALA A 593 31.38 -26.48 42.10
N GLY A 594 31.73 -25.21 42.24
CA GLY A 594 33.05 -24.67 41.91
C GLY A 594 33.74 -23.98 43.08
N GLY A 595 34.62 -24.72 43.78
CA GLY A 595 35.79 -24.13 44.45
C GLY A 595 35.64 -23.72 45.91
N LYS A 596 36.59 -24.20 46.72
CA LYS A 596 36.82 -23.95 48.15
C LYS A 596 36.86 -22.46 48.52
N LYS A 597 36.39 -22.21 49.75
CA LYS A 597 36.47 -20.98 50.57
C LYS A 597 37.76 -20.18 50.36
N LEU A 598 37.61 -18.86 50.16
CA LEU A 598 38.49 -17.88 50.81
C LEU A 598 37.67 -16.61 51.13
N ALA A 599 38.03 -16.00 52.24
CA ALA A 599 37.31 -14.93 52.92
C ALA A 599 36.88 -13.77 52.02
N SER A 600 35.76 -13.15 52.42
CA SER A 600 35.39 -11.79 52.07
C SER A 600 36.58 -10.85 52.22
N LEU A 601 37.20 -10.47 51.10
CA LEU A 601 38.06 -9.30 51.01
C LEU A 601 37.29 -8.26 50.21
N ASP A 602 36.97 -7.15 50.88
CA ASP A 602 36.45 -5.96 50.23
C ASP A 602 37.35 -5.60 49.06
N LYS A 603 36.77 -5.59 47.85
CA LYS A 603 37.46 -5.16 46.63
C LYS A 603 38.18 -3.85 46.88
N THR A 604 39.47 -3.81 46.55
CA THR A 604 40.28 -2.61 46.73
C THR A 604 39.70 -1.47 45.88
N ALA A 605 39.85 -0.22 46.33
CA ALA A 605 39.31 0.94 45.61
C ALA A 605 39.87 1.06 44.17
N THR A 606 41.00 0.43 43.90
CA THR A 606 41.60 0.24 42.57
C THR A 606 40.83 -0.75 41.70
N GLU A 607 40.47 -1.93 42.21
CA GLU A 607 39.69 -2.92 41.44
C GLU A 607 38.27 -2.44 41.11
N LYS A 608 37.62 -1.69 42.02
CA LYS A 608 36.33 -1.06 41.73
C LYS A 608 36.41 -0.02 40.61
N ARG A 609 37.54 0.71 40.51
CA ARG A 609 37.77 1.69 39.43
C ARG A 609 38.01 1.01 38.08
N GLU A 610 38.70 -0.13 38.08
CA GLU A 610 38.93 -0.91 36.85
C GLU A 610 37.65 -1.56 36.33
N ASP A 611 36.80 -2.06 37.22
CA ASP A 611 35.47 -2.60 36.87
C ASP A 611 34.54 -1.50 36.30
N GLU A 612 34.52 -0.29 36.89
CA GLU A 612 33.74 0.85 36.36
C GLU A 612 34.20 1.29 34.97
N MET A 613 35.50 1.16 34.66
CA MET A 613 36.05 1.53 33.34
C MET A 613 35.89 0.42 32.29
N ARG A 614 35.52 -0.81 32.70
CA ARG A 614 35.42 -1.98 31.85
C ARG A 614 34.14 -1.89 31.00
N GLY A 615 34.32 -1.57 29.72
CA GLY A 615 33.22 -1.45 28.74
C GLY A 615 33.06 -0.08 28.10
N MET A 616 33.76 0.96 28.60
CA MET A 616 33.76 2.29 27.98
C MET A 616 34.84 2.44 26.90
N THR A 617 34.61 3.30 25.91
CA THR A 617 35.56 3.62 24.83
C THR A 617 36.77 4.42 25.37
N PRO A 618 37.95 4.34 24.71
CA PRO A 618 39.19 4.97 25.20
C PRO A 618 39.07 6.49 25.41
N GLU A 619 38.31 7.17 24.57
CA GLU A 619 38.09 8.62 24.62
C GLU A 619 37.23 9.03 25.83
N MET A 620 36.21 8.23 26.14
CA MET A 620 35.32 8.43 27.28
C MET A 620 36.03 8.16 28.62
N ARG A 621 36.95 7.19 28.66
CA ARG A 621 37.84 6.95 29.82
C ARG A 621 38.76 8.14 30.10
N MET A 622 39.40 8.70 29.06
CA MET A 622 40.27 9.87 29.20
C MET A 622 39.52 11.11 29.69
N ARG A 623 38.28 11.32 29.24
CA ARG A 623 37.43 12.43 29.71
C ARG A 623 37.09 12.29 31.20
N LEU A 624 36.73 11.08 31.63
CA LEU A 624 36.37 10.79 33.01
C LEU A 624 37.59 10.90 33.96
N GLU A 625 38.78 10.52 33.50
CA GLU A 625 40.03 10.76 34.23
C GLU A 625 40.40 12.26 34.32
N ARG A 626 40.21 13.04 33.26
CA ARG A 626 40.46 14.49 33.28
C ARG A 626 39.52 15.19 34.26
N GLU A 627 38.24 14.82 34.26
CA GLU A 627 37.25 15.37 35.19
C GLU A 627 37.55 15.00 36.64
N ARG A 628 37.96 13.75 36.90
CA ARG A 628 38.40 13.32 38.25
C ARG A 628 39.68 14.05 38.70
N ARG A 629 40.66 14.26 37.81
CA ARG A 629 41.87 15.05 38.12
C ARG A 629 41.55 16.52 38.37
N ALA A 630 40.60 17.09 37.64
CA ALA A 630 40.12 18.46 37.86
C ALA A 630 39.46 18.61 39.24
N ARG A 631 38.54 17.70 39.62
CA ARG A 631 37.93 17.71 40.97
C ARG A 631 38.94 17.51 42.09
N ALA A 632 39.91 16.61 41.91
CA ALA A 632 40.95 16.40 42.91
C ALA A 632 41.87 17.62 43.07
N ALA A 633 42.12 18.36 41.98
CA ALA A 633 42.85 19.63 42.03
C ALA A 633 42.03 20.73 42.71
N GLU A 634 40.73 20.85 42.41
CA GLU A 634 39.81 21.78 43.08
C GLU A 634 39.69 21.49 44.58
N GLU A 635 39.64 20.22 44.97
CA GLU A 635 39.55 19.82 46.39
C GLU A 635 40.85 20.10 47.15
N ARG A 636 42.02 19.99 46.49
CA ARG A 636 43.31 20.41 47.07
C ARG A 636 43.40 21.93 47.21
N ILE A 637 42.95 22.69 46.22
CA ILE A 637 42.89 24.16 46.28
C ILE A 637 41.94 24.61 47.39
N ARG A 638 40.77 23.96 47.52
CA ARG A 638 39.79 24.22 48.57
C ARG A 638 40.34 23.91 49.98
N ARG A 639 41.17 22.88 50.14
CA ARG A 639 41.84 22.59 51.42
C ARG A 639 42.96 23.58 51.75
N MET A 640 43.64 24.14 50.74
CA MET A 640 44.67 25.16 50.93
C MET A 640 44.11 26.56 51.21
N GLN A 641 42.87 26.85 50.76
CA GLN A 641 42.16 28.10 51.07
C GLN A 641 41.45 28.07 52.44
N GLY A 642 41.47 26.94 53.13
CA GLY A 642 40.82 26.71 54.42
C GLY A 642 41.78 26.48 55.58
N SER A 643 43.08 26.80 55.44
CA SER A 643 44.05 26.84 56.55
C SER A 643 44.50 28.26 56.83
#